data_AF-A0A7K3H9S3-F1
#
_entry.id   AF-A0A7K3H9S3-F1
#
_cell.length_a   1.000
_cell.length_b   1.000
_cell.length_c   1.000
_cell.angle_alpha   90.00
_cell.angle_beta   90.00
_cell.angle_gamma   90.00
#
_symmetry.space_group_name_H-M   'P 1'
#
loop_
_entity.id
_entity.type
_entity.pdbx_description
1 polymer ?
#
loop_
_entity_poly.entity_id
_entity_poly.type
_entity_poly.pdbx_seq_one_letter_code
_entity_poly.pdbx_strand_id
1 'polypeptide(L)'
;MAPHHVTERNQQAMRSHLRRRLRPGPVTGGLALAALVAGVVPGTTFASEAAGSAEAQAIGVALTSSETGADNYALAPEGVPLKAKTTGDVAKVEFYADSKLLATDSKAPFEGEWKNAPEGQYSITAKAYDKDGKPAGSHPSLVNVLEKPAVIASPVARQVKQGGETTVGIKLSAKPSSDVRVTLERASGTKDISAAKSELTFTPENWDRVQQVPVNSADTTGDLAKAVFKATAAGHDAGTVPVQEISPQASEYQQDFLDLYNKINDPSSGYYRTFNGLKVPYHAIETLIVEAPDHGHETTSEAFSYYLWLESEYGRITEDWGPFNDAWASLEEFAIPGTEDQPTNGAYDASSPATYAPEHPSPTEYPAKLDSGVSVGQDPIAGELKSAYGTDEIYGMHWLLDVDNTYGFGFCGDGETAPAFINTFQRGSQESVWETVTQPSCDTFAHGGENGFLDLFTDDAEYAKQWKYTNAPDADARAVQVAYQAKKYAEEQGKGGEVADVVDNAVKMGDYLRYAMFDKYFKKIGNCTSPSCPAGSGKDSAHYLMSWYYAWGGANQDAQYPWAWRIGDGAAHQGYQNPMAAYALAEDPDMKPKSSSGQADWAKSLDRQLEFLQWLQSSEGGIAGGATNSWDGQYASPPSNASTFYGMYYDWQPVWHDPPSNRWFGFQVWGLQRTAELYAETGDERAGKIMDKWVDWALENSTIDGTGNYQIPSDLEWSGQPDTWNASNPGSNSGLHVEVLNHTNDVGVAASFAKTLLYYAAGSGDAEAREAGEGLLDGMLAHKDDLGIAIPEVRKDYDRFEVTSGEDKLYIPNGWTGTMPNGDEINSDSTFLSIRSFYESDPDFPKVQQYLNGGSAPEFTYHRYWAQTEIATAFAAHDALFG
;
A
#
# COMPACT_ATOMS: atom_id res chain seq x y z
N MET A 1 -29.18 51.83 -40.92
CA MET A 1 -28.50 51.33 -42.14
C MET A 1 -27.08 50.92 -41.76
N ALA A 2 -26.53 49.91 -42.44
CA ALA A 2 -25.09 49.58 -42.47
C ALA A 2 -24.25 50.77 -43.04
N PRO A 3 -22.89 50.77 -43.08
CA PRO A 3 -21.99 49.59 -43.14
C PRO A 3 -20.61 49.68 -42.43
N HIS A 4 -19.77 48.66 -42.71
CA HIS A 4 -18.41 48.38 -42.25
C HIS A 4 -17.29 49.31 -42.76
N HIS A 5 -16.20 49.47 -41.98
CA HIS A 5 -14.84 48.89 -42.21
C HIS A 5 -13.89 49.31 -41.05
N VAL A 6 -13.18 48.40 -40.35
CA VAL A 6 -11.76 47.96 -40.54
C VAL A 6 -10.76 49.13 -40.35
N THR A 7 -9.73 49.11 -39.45
CA THR A 7 -8.77 48.04 -39.09
C THR A 7 -8.16 48.15 -37.66
N GLU A 8 -7.57 47.04 -37.16
CA GLU A 8 -6.52 46.83 -36.12
C GLU A 8 -5.72 48.04 -35.53
N ARG A 9 -5.23 48.06 -34.26
CA ARG A 9 -4.29 47.08 -33.64
C ARG A 9 -3.95 47.38 -32.14
N ASN A 10 -3.58 46.32 -31.39
CA ASN A 10 -2.71 46.21 -30.19
C ASN A 10 -2.92 46.94 -28.82
N GLN A 11 -3.04 46.08 -27.80
CA GLN A 11 -2.33 46.03 -26.49
C GLN A 11 -2.59 47.02 -25.33
N GLN A 12 -2.84 46.38 -24.16
CA GLN A 12 -2.46 46.70 -22.77
C GLN A 12 -2.77 48.09 -22.17
N ALA A 13 -3.50 48.07 -21.04
CA ALA A 13 -3.28 49.03 -19.94
C ALA A 13 -3.67 48.45 -18.56
N MET A 14 -2.74 48.58 -17.61
CA MET A 14 -2.93 48.26 -16.18
C MET A 14 -3.63 49.39 -15.39
N ARG A 15 -4.27 48.98 -14.29
CA ARG A 15 -4.31 49.65 -12.96
C ARG A 15 -5.16 50.92 -12.72
N SER A 16 -5.40 51.11 -11.41
CA SER A 16 -5.88 52.31 -10.68
C SER A 16 -7.41 52.37 -10.46
N HIS A 17 -7.96 52.82 -9.31
CA HIS A 17 -7.36 53.41 -8.09
C HIS A 17 -8.21 53.13 -6.82
N LEU A 18 -7.57 53.10 -5.63
CA LEU A 18 -8.23 53.30 -4.34
C LEU A 18 -8.81 54.72 -4.20
N ARG A 19 -9.92 54.90 -3.45
CA ARG A 19 -9.92 55.52 -2.08
C ARG A 19 -11.30 55.84 -1.47
N ARG A 20 -11.46 55.41 -0.20
CA ARG A 20 -12.06 56.11 0.98
C ARG A 20 -13.54 56.57 0.93
N ARG A 21 -14.43 55.93 1.72
CA ARG A 21 -14.77 56.17 3.16
C ARG A 21 -15.74 57.35 3.41
N LEU A 22 -16.79 57.13 4.23
CA LEU A 22 -17.13 57.95 5.42
C LEU A 22 -18.24 57.32 6.31
N ARG A 23 -17.87 57.02 7.58
CA ARG A 23 -18.66 57.00 8.85
C ARG A 23 -19.92 56.12 9.06
N PRO A 24 -19.89 55.29 10.12
CA PRO A 24 -21.04 54.87 10.93
C PRO A 24 -21.01 55.44 12.36
N GLY A 25 -22.04 55.13 13.15
CA GLY A 25 -22.05 55.14 14.62
C GLY A 25 -23.47 55.18 15.19
N PRO A 26 -23.69 54.93 16.50
CA PRO A 26 -22.85 54.20 17.46
C PRO A 26 -23.60 53.03 18.15
N VAL A 27 -22.87 52.01 18.60
CA VAL A 27 -23.33 51.08 19.67
C VAL A 27 -22.20 50.92 20.69
N THR A 28 -22.55 50.84 21.97
CA THR A 28 -21.66 50.97 23.12
C THR A 28 -21.39 49.64 23.83
N GLY A 29 -20.14 49.45 24.28
CA GLY A 29 -19.75 48.43 25.26
C GLY A 29 -19.26 47.11 24.63
N GLY A 30 -18.09 46.59 24.98
CA GLY A 30 -17.02 47.16 25.81
C GLY A 30 -15.76 46.30 25.76
N LEU A 31 -14.58 46.97 25.82
CA LEU A 31 -13.19 46.49 26.00
C LEU A 31 -12.81 45.10 25.41
N ALA A 32 -12.00 44.96 24.35
CA ALA A 32 -10.61 45.46 24.15
C ALA A 32 -9.56 44.76 25.08
N LEU A 33 -8.34 44.41 24.66
CA LEU A 33 -7.63 44.72 23.40
C LEU A 33 -6.52 43.68 23.06
N ALA A 34 -6.51 43.30 21.78
CA ALA A 34 -5.42 42.94 20.86
C ALA A 34 -3.93 42.81 21.31
N ALA A 35 -3.35 41.66 20.92
CA ALA A 35 -2.32 41.48 19.87
C ALA A 35 -0.86 42.02 19.96
N LEU A 36 0.04 41.09 19.61
CA LEU A 36 1.17 41.19 18.65
C LEU A 36 2.62 41.54 19.11
N VAL A 37 3.55 40.80 18.49
CA VAL A 37 5.00 41.03 18.23
C VAL A 37 6.05 40.45 19.21
N ALA A 38 7.01 39.74 18.58
CA ALA A 38 8.18 39.01 19.08
C ALA A 38 9.26 39.82 19.85
N GLY A 39 10.14 39.10 20.58
CA GLY A 39 11.41 39.65 21.10
C GLY A 39 12.19 38.72 22.05
N VAL A 40 13.51 38.60 21.85
CA VAL A 40 14.42 37.60 22.46
C VAL A 40 15.70 38.34 22.92
N VAL A 41 16.42 38.11 24.02
CA VAL A 41 16.55 37.06 25.08
C VAL A 41 16.58 37.78 26.49
N PRO A 42 17.23 37.31 27.58
CA PRO A 42 17.09 36.09 28.39
C PRO A 42 16.81 36.38 29.90
N GLY A 43 16.37 35.35 30.64
CA GLY A 43 16.79 35.11 32.04
C GLY A 43 16.22 35.97 33.18
N THR A 44 15.37 35.35 34.01
CA THR A 44 15.60 35.30 35.46
C THR A 44 14.77 34.15 36.07
N THR A 45 15.44 33.30 36.84
CA THR A 45 14.86 32.10 37.46
C THR A 45 13.99 32.46 38.67
N PHE A 46 12.82 31.82 38.78
CA PHE A 46 12.20 31.58 40.08
C PHE A 46 12.41 30.12 40.45
N ALA A 47 13.37 29.87 41.34
CA ALA A 47 13.56 28.56 41.93
C ALA A 47 12.50 28.33 43.01
N SER A 48 11.66 27.31 42.82
CA SER A 48 11.09 26.54 43.93
C SER A 48 12.00 25.34 44.17
N GLU A 49 12.55 25.21 45.38
CA GLU A 49 13.31 24.02 45.78
C GLU A 49 12.38 22.80 45.92
N ALA A 50 12.10 22.14 44.80
CA ALA A 50 11.76 20.73 44.82
C ALA A 50 13.07 19.95 44.92
N ALA A 51 13.17 19.05 45.90
CA ALA A 51 14.34 18.16 46.00
C ALA A 51 14.35 17.23 44.80
N GLY A 52 15.35 17.38 43.93
CA GLY A 52 15.44 16.59 42.71
C GLY A 52 15.68 15.12 43.00
N SER A 53 14.68 14.28 42.73
CA SER A 53 14.95 12.99 42.10
C SER A 53 15.51 13.29 40.72
N ALA A 54 16.69 12.76 40.40
CA ALA A 54 17.08 12.63 39.01
C ALA A 54 16.03 11.74 38.33
N GLU A 55 15.40 12.23 37.27
CA GLU A 55 14.63 11.36 36.38
C GLU A 55 15.61 10.30 35.87
N ALA A 56 15.26 9.03 36.08
CA ALA A 56 16.05 7.94 35.52
C ALA A 56 15.99 8.08 33.99
N GLN A 57 17.16 8.23 33.36
CA GLN A 57 17.22 8.34 31.91
C GLN A 57 16.60 7.08 31.30
N ALA A 58 15.55 7.25 30.50
CA ALA A 58 14.87 6.14 29.84
C ALA A 58 15.89 5.26 29.12
N ILE A 59 15.73 3.94 29.28
CA ILE A 59 16.59 3.02 28.56
C ILE A 59 16.28 3.07 27.06
N GLY A 60 17.29 2.80 26.26
CA GLY A 60 17.18 2.69 24.81
C GLY A 60 18.25 1.74 24.31
N VAL A 61 18.02 1.18 23.13
CA VAL A 61 18.97 0.27 22.49
C VAL A 61 19.02 0.51 20.99
N ALA A 62 20.22 0.44 20.43
CA ALA A 62 20.45 0.44 19.00
C ALA A 62 21.42 -0.69 18.67
N LEU A 63 21.13 -1.41 17.58
CA LEU A 63 22.11 -2.31 16.98
C LEU A 63 23.33 -1.49 16.52
N THR A 64 24.49 -2.10 16.67
CA THR A 64 25.81 -1.56 16.28
C THR A 64 26.69 -2.59 15.59
N SER A 65 26.23 -3.85 15.56
CA SER A 65 26.69 -4.89 14.64
C SER A 65 26.17 -4.67 13.22
N SER A 66 25.04 -3.95 13.10
CA SER A 66 24.31 -3.71 11.87
C SER A 66 23.54 -2.40 12.03
N GLU A 67 23.52 -1.56 11.00
CA GLU A 67 22.75 -0.31 10.98
C GLU A 67 21.44 -0.54 10.21
N THR A 68 20.38 0.17 10.58
CA THR A 68 19.11 0.16 9.83
C THR A 68 19.30 0.95 8.55
N GLY A 69 18.81 0.42 7.42
CA GLY A 69 19.08 0.99 6.11
C GLY A 69 20.53 0.86 5.64
N ALA A 70 21.26 -0.15 6.13
CA ALA A 70 22.62 -0.45 5.68
C ALA A 70 22.71 -1.86 5.08
N ASP A 71 23.59 -2.03 4.09
CA ASP A 71 23.95 -3.34 3.55
C ASP A 71 24.78 -4.14 4.57
N ASN A 72 24.12 -4.75 5.55
CA ASN A 72 24.78 -5.58 6.54
C ASN A 72 24.97 -6.98 5.97
N TYR A 73 26.22 -7.45 5.93
CA TYR A 73 26.54 -8.83 5.59
C TYR A 73 27.33 -9.51 6.70
N ALA A 74 27.09 -10.79 6.88
CA ALA A 74 27.82 -11.65 7.80
C ALA A 74 28.20 -12.97 7.13
N LEU A 75 29.22 -13.65 7.67
CA LEU A 75 29.70 -14.91 7.12
C LEU A 75 29.28 -16.07 8.03
N ALA A 76 28.51 -17.01 7.49
CA ALA A 76 28.03 -18.20 8.20
C ALA A 76 29.11 -18.94 9.02
N PRO A 77 30.36 -19.17 8.52
CA PRO A 77 31.41 -19.83 9.29
C PRO A 77 32.11 -18.95 10.35
N GLU A 78 31.99 -17.63 10.28
CA GLU A 78 32.61 -16.69 11.24
C GLU A 78 31.65 -16.25 12.35
N GLY A 79 30.35 -16.53 12.19
CA GLY A 79 29.28 -16.13 13.10
C GLY A 79 28.80 -14.70 12.84
N VAL A 80 27.51 -14.44 13.03
CA VAL A 80 26.97 -13.08 12.97
C VAL A 80 27.24 -12.40 14.32
N PRO A 81 28.09 -11.36 14.41
CA PRO A 81 28.27 -10.63 15.65
C PRO A 81 26.99 -9.86 15.96
N LEU A 82 26.55 -9.90 17.22
CA LEU A 82 25.36 -9.18 17.69
C LEU A 82 25.85 -8.16 18.73
N LYS A 83 25.67 -6.87 18.47
CA LYS A 83 26.20 -5.81 19.35
C LYS A 83 25.19 -4.71 19.54
N ALA A 84 24.94 -4.37 20.79
CA ALA A 84 24.00 -3.32 21.17
C ALA A 84 24.71 -2.20 21.93
N LYS A 85 24.45 -0.96 21.51
CA LYS A 85 24.70 0.22 22.34
C LYS A 85 23.42 0.57 23.06
N THR A 86 23.52 0.84 24.36
CA THR A 86 22.38 1.22 25.19
C THR A 86 22.53 2.62 25.78
N THR A 87 21.40 3.19 26.19
CA THR A 87 21.30 4.35 27.10
C THR A 87 20.54 3.94 28.36
N GLY A 88 20.67 4.72 29.45
CA GLY A 88 20.02 4.43 30.74
C GLY A 88 20.62 3.21 31.48
N ASP A 89 19.97 2.83 32.58
CA ASP A 89 20.38 1.73 33.45
C ASP A 89 19.85 0.36 32.96
N VAL A 90 20.44 -0.16 31.87
CA VAL A 90 20.09 -1.47 31.30
C VAL A 90 20.68 -2.63 32.12
N ALA A 91 19.86 -3.65 32.41
CA ALA A 91 20.22 -4.87 33.13
C ALA A 91 20.52 -6.06 32.20
N LYS A 92 19.83 -6.19 31.06
CA LYS A 92 20.14 -7.18 30.00
C LYS A 92 19.77 -6.69 28.60
N VAL A 93 20.35 -7.30 27.58
CA VAL A 93 19.94 -7.19 26.17
C VAL A 93 19.74 -8.60 25.61
N GLU A 94 18.67 -8.77 24.85
CA GLU A 94 18.36 -9.96 24.06
C GLU A 94 18.42 -9.60 22.57
N PHE A 95 18.88 -10.54 21.74
CA PHE A 95 19.05 -10.35 20.29
C PHE A 95 18.29 -11.44 19.54
N TYR A 96 17.60 -11.07 18.47
CA TYR A 96 16.72 -11.94 17.70
C TYR A 96 17.07 -11.90 16.20
N ALA A 97 16.81 -12.99 15.49
CA ALA A 97 16.61 -13.00 14.03
C ALA A 97 15.16 -13.40 13.80
N ASP A 98 14.39 -12.52 13.16
CA ASP A 98 12.94 -12.62 13.08
C ASP A 98 12.36 -12.82 14.50
N SER A 99 11.47 -13.78 14.72
CA SER A 99 10.93 -14.12 16.06
C SER A 99 11.92 -14.87 16.99
N LYS A 100 13.09 -15.30 16.48
CA LYS A 100 13.95 -16.29 17.13
C LYS A 100 15.07 -15.69 17.99
N LEU A 101 15.01 -15.92 19.31
CA LEU A 101 16.07 -15.52 20.24
C LEU A 101 17.41 -16.20 19.92
N LEU A 102 18.45 -15.40 19.68
CA LEU A 102 19.81 -15.83 19.35
C LEU A 102 20.75 -15.80 20.55
N ALA A 103 20.67 -14.73 21.35
CA ALA A 103 21.58 -14.47 22.46
C ALA A 103 20.95 -13.57 23.54
N THR A 104 21.44 -13.72 24.78
CA THR A 104 21.14 -12.84 25.92
C THR A 104 22.44 -12.46 26.61
N ASP A 105 22.66 -11.16 26.85
CA ASP A 105 23.77 -10.65 27.67
C ASP A 105 23.26 -9.75 28.80
N SER A 106 23.92 -9.79 29.96
CA SER A 106 23.57 -9.06 31.18
C SER A 106 24.68 -8.13 31.66
N LYS A 107 25.71 -7.87 30.84
CA LYS A 107 26.86 -7.05 31.22
C LYS A 107 27.36 -6.20 30.06
N ALA A 108 27.23 -4.87 30.19
CA ALA A 108 27.81 -3.95 29.22
C ALA A 108 29.35 -4.12 29.05
N PRO A 109 29.91 -4.02 27.83
CA PRO A 109 29.21 -3.84 26.55
C PRO A 109 28.40 -5.09 26.16
N PHE A 110 27.16 -4.91 25.74
CA PHE A 110 26.23 -6.00 25.47
C PHE A 110 26.53 -6.64 24.11
N GLU A 111 27.02 -7.88 24.13
CA GLU A 111 27.49 -8.59 22.94
C GLU A 111 27.00 -10.05 22.89
N GLY A 112 26.71 -10.52 21.68
CA GLY A 112 26.33 -11.88 21.35
C GLY A 112 26.92 -12.33 20.01
N GLU A 113 26.66 -13.58 19.63
CA GLU A 113 27.18 -14.17 18.40
C GLU A 113 26.23 -15.29 17.93
N TRP A 114 25.61 -15.13 16.76
CA TRP A 114 24.79 -16.18 16.15
C TRP A 114 25.66 -17.10 15.29
N LYS A 115 25.82 -18.35 15.75
CA LYS A 115 26.74 -19.34 15.18
C LYS A 115 26.06 -20.26 14.20
N ASN A 116 26.72 -20.53 13.07
CA ASN A 116 26.19 -21.35 11.99
C ASN A 116 24.82 -20.83 11.51
N ALA A 117 24.71 -19.50 11.38
CA ALA A 117 23.57 -18.88 10.73
C ALA A 117 23.44 -19.45 9.31
N PRO A 118 22.24 -19.91 8.87
CA PRO A 118 22.05 -20.35 7.50
C PRO A 118 22.23 -19.18 6.52
N GLU A 119 22.54 -19.48 5.26
CA GLU A 119 22.54 -18.47 4.20
C GLU A 119 21.11 -17.94 3.97
N GLY A 120 20.97 -16.62 3.86
CA GLY A 120 19.66 -15.96 3.74
C GLY A 120 19.67 -14.53 4.27
N GLN A 121 18.55 -13.84 4.12
CA GLN A 121 18.30 -12.51 4.69
C GLN A 121 17.37 -12.62 5.90
N TYR A 122 17.74 -11.96 7.00
CA TYR A 122 17.04 -12.03 8.28
C TYR A 122 16.83 -10.63 8.86
N SER A 123 15.69 -10.40 9.53
CA SER A 123 15.42 -9.15 10.25
C SER A 123 16.01 -9.26 11.66
N ILE A 124 17.11 -8.55 11.93
CA ILE A 124 17.78 -8.58 13.25
C ILE A 124 17.24 -7.47 14.14
N THR A 125 16.86 -7.81 15.37
CA THR A 125 16.45 -6.84 16.40
C THR A 125 17.21 -7.05 17.71
N ALA A 126 17.31 -5.99 18.52
CA ALA A 126 17.78 -6.07 19.90
C ALA A 126 16.71 -5.52 20.85
N LYS A 127 16.54 -6.17 22.02
CA LYS A 127 15.62 -5.76 23.09
C LYS A 127 16.39 -5.64 24.40
N ALA A 128 16.63 -4.40 24.85
CA ALA A 128 17.18 -4.10 26.15
C ALA A 128 16.10 -4.12 27.23
N TYR A 129 16.49 -4.42 28.47
CA TYR A 129 15.60 -4.42 29.63
C TYR A 129 16.28 -3.71 30.80
N ASP A 130 15.53 -2.90 31.54
CA ASP A 130 16.02 -2.26 32.77
C ASP A 130 16.02 -3.22 33.97
N LYS A 131 16.38 -2.71 35.16
CA LYS A 131 16.41 -3.49 36.40
C LYS A 131 15.04 -3.95 36.92
N ASP A 132 13.96 -3.33 36.47
CA ASP A 132 12.58 -3.63 36.85
C ASP A 132 11.89 -4.52 35.80
N GLY A 133 12.55 -4.72 34.65
CA GLY A 133 12.12 -5.58 33.55
C GLY A 133 11.42 -4.84 32.41
N LYS A 134 11.36 -3.50 32.42
CA LYS A 134 10.75 -2.74 31.31
C LYS A 134 11.65 -2.84 30.06
N PRO A 135 11.11 -3.16 28.87
CA PRO A 135 11.88 -3.23 27.65
C PRO A 135 12.11 -1.86 26.98
N ALA A 136 13.08 -1.84 26.07
CA ALA A 136 13.20 -0.92 24.93
C ALA A 136 13.92 -1.67 23.81
N GLY A 137 13.57 -1.47 22.55
CA GLY A 137 14.18 -2.18 21.42
C GLY A 137 14.81 -1.25 20.38
N SER A 138 15.37 -1.87 19.34
CA SER A 138 16.01 -1.20 18.21
C SER A 138 15.12 -1.20 16.98
N HIS A 139 15.42 -0.33 16.01
CA HIS A 139 14.94 -0.56 14.64
C HIS A 139 15.36 -1.98 14.21
N PRO A 140 14.56 -2.67 13.39
CA PRO A 140 15.04 -3.85 12.69
C PRO A 140 16.21 -3.48 11.78
N SER A 141 17.05 -4.46 11.50
CA SER A 141 18.23 -4.29 10.67
C SER A 141 18.40 -5.57 9.85
N LEU A 142 18.15 -5.47 8.54
CA LEU A 142 18.30 -6.59 7.64
C LEU A 142 19.78 -7.01 7.59
N VAL A 143 20.04 -8.30 7.83
CA VAL A 143 21.37 -8.91 7.73
C VAL A 143 21.33 -10.04 6.72
N ASN A 144 22.23 -9.95 5.74
CA ASN A 144 22.45 -10.93 4.70
C ASN A 144 23.58 -11.87 5.13
N VAL A 145 23.24 -13.11 5.48
CA VAL A 145 24.20 -14.14 5.84
C VAL A 145 24.65 -14.86 4.57
N LEU A 146 25.96 -14.91 4.34
CA LEU A 146 26.60 -15.50 3.16
C LEU A 146 27.51 -16.68 3.57
N GLU A 147 27.67 -17.68 2.70
CA GLU A 147 28.68 -18.74 2.93
C GLU A 147 30.13 -18.24 2.80
N LYS A 148 30.36 -17.15 2.06
CA LYS A 148 31.67 -16.56 1.75
C LYS A 148 31.55 -15.05 1.44
N PRO A 149 32.64 -14.27 1.52
CA PRO A 149 32.64 -12.87 1.13
C PRO A 149 32.11 -12.65 -0.29
N ALA A 150 31.57 -11.48 -0.58
CA ALA A 150 31.08 -11.09 -1.89
C ALA A 150 31.65 -9.72 -2.28
N VAL A 151 31.73 -9.47 -3.59
CA VAL A 151 31.86 -8.12 -4.14
C VAL A 151 30.45 -7.62 -4.41
N ILE A 152 30.10 -6.45 -3.88
CA ILE A 152 28.78 -5.83 -4.06
C ILE A 152 28.92 -4.75 -5.14
N ALA A 153 27.99 -4.75 -6.10
CA ALA A 153 27.88 -3.75 -7.14
C ALA A 153 26.53 -3.02 -6.98
N SER A 154 26.53 -1.70 -7.04
CA SER A 154 25.33 -0.88 -6.92
C SER A 154 25.29 0.28 -7.92
N PRO A 155 24.10 0.79 -8.31
CA PRO A 155 22.79 0.15 -8.11
C PRO A 155 22.69 -1.21 -8.82
N VAL A 156 21.62 -1.97 -8.52
CA VAL A 156 21.40 -3.33 -9.02
C VAL A 156 21.30 -3.41 -10.55
N ALA A 157 20.92 -2.32 -11.20
CA ALA A 157 21.06 -2.06 -12.64
C ALA A 157 21.39 -0.58 -12.84
N ARG A 158 22.05 -0.19 -13.93
CA ARG A 158 22.35 1.24 -14.19
C ARG A 158 22.10 1.63 -15.63
N GLN A 159 21.52 2.80 -15.82
CA GLN A 159 21.26 3.38 -17.13
C GLN A 159 22.28 4.50 -17.44
N VAL A 160 22.57 4.67 -18.73
CA VAL A 160 23.44 5.71 -19.27
C VAL A 160 22.84 6.24 -20.56
N LYS A 161 22.74 7.56 -20.75
CA LYS A 161 22.32 8.11 -22.05
C LYS A 161 23.39 7.76 -23.09
N GLN A 162 22.99 7.32 -24.29
CA GLN A 162 23.95 6.96 -25.35
C GLN A 162 24.91 8.13 -25.66
N GLY A 163 26.21 7.84 -25.74
CA GLY A 163 27.27 8.86 -25.82
C GLY A 163 27.58 9.62 -24.52
N GLY A 164 26.99 9.22 -23.40
CA GLY A 164 27.13 9.82 -22.07
C GLY A 164 27.99 9.02 -21.10
N GLU A 165 28.06 9.51 -19.86
CA GLU A 165 28.75 8.85 -18.73
C GLU A 165 27.78 8.64 -17.57
N THR A 166 27.90 7.52 -16.87
CA THR A 166 27.23 7.18 -15.61
C THR A 166 28.26 6.63 -14.62
N THR A 167 27.88 6.32 -13.39
CA THR A 167 28.77 5.65 -12.43
C THR A 167 28.16 4.35 -11.90
N VAL A 168 29.00 3.35 -11.70
CA VAL A 168 28.68 2.14 -10.92
C VAL A 168 29.55 2.11 -9.67
N GLY A 169 28.93 1.82 -8.53
CA GLY A 169 29.58 1.68 -7.24
C GLY A 169 30.00 0.24 -7.00
N ILE A 170 31.22 0.04 -6.47
CA ILE A 170 31.71 -1.28 -6.04
C ILE A 170 32.18 -1.21 -4.59
N LYS A 171 31.82 -2.20 -3.76
CA LYS A 171 32.36 -2.43 -2.42
C LYS A 171 32.54 -3.93 -2.15
N LEU A 172 33.05 -4.31 -0.98
CA LEU A 172 33.03 -5.70 -0.50
C LEU A 172 31.92 -5.86 0.54
N SER A 173 31.42 -7.09 0.69
CA SER A 173 30.41 -7.42 1.71
C SER A 173 31.00 -7.54 3.11
N ALA A 174 32.28 -7.93 3.23
CA ALA A 174 32.94 -8.15 4.51
C ALA A 174 34.36 -7.58 4.54
N LYS A 175 34.84 -7.24 5.75
CA LYS A 175 36.19 -6.71 5.97
C LYS A 175 37.26 -7.77 5.63
N PRO A 176 38.14 -7.52 4.66
CA PRO A 176 39.19 -8.48 4.33
C PRO A 176 40.36 -8.42 5.31
N SER A 177 41.11 -9.52 5.42
CA SER A 177 42.30 -9.63 6.27
C SER A 177 43.58 -9.06 5.66
N SER A 178 43.55 -8.75 4.35
CA SER A 178 44.61 -8.09 3.57
C SER A 178 44.00 -7.43 2.35
N ASP A 179 44.75 -6.61 1.62
CA ASP A 179 44.29 -5.96 0.38
C ASP A 179 43.70 -6.98 -0.63
N VAL A 180 42.45 -6.73 -1.02
CA VAL A 180 41.72 -7.47 -2.05
C VAL A 180 41.73 -6.65 -3.34
N ARG A 181 42.25 -7.28 -4.40
CA ARG A 181 42.18 -6.75 -5.76
C ARG A 181 40.90 -7.26 -6.41
N VAL A 182 39.98 -6.34 -6.71
CA VAL A 182 38.76 -6.61 -7.48
C VAL A 182 39.04 -6.27 -8.94
N THR A 183 38.85 -7.24 -9.83
CA THR A 183 38.87 -7.02 -11.29
C THR A 183 37.46 -6.71 -11.75
N LEU A 184 37.26 -5.55 -12.38
CA LEU A 184 36.01 -5.20 -13.05
C LEU A 184 36.16 -5.49 -14.54
N GLU A 185 35.52 -6.56 -14.99
CA GLU A 185 35.50 -6.96 -16.40
C GLU A 185 34.09 -6.90 -16.97
N ARG A 186 33.97 -6.60 -18.26
CA ARG A 186 32.68 -6.78 -18.94
C ARG A 186 32.52 -8.26 -19.27
N ALA A 187 31.61 -8.93 -18.57
CA ALA A 187 31.33 -10.36 -18.73
C ALA A 187 30.50 -10.66 -19.99
N SER A 188 29.60 -9.75 -20.38
CA SER A 188 28.78 -9.89 -21.59
C SER A 188 28.41 -8.53 -22.20
N GLY A 189 27.88 -8.56 -23.42
CA GLY A 189 27.39 -7.36 -24.12
C GLY A 189 28.46 -6.59 -24.90
N THR A 190 28.12 -5.34 -25.24
CA THR A 190 28.84 -4.52 -26.24
C THR A 190 30.24 -4.07 -25.79
N LYS A 191 31.13 -3.79 -26.74
CA LYS A 191 32.41 -3.13 -26.43
C LYS A 191 32.31 -1.63 -26.18
N ASP A 192 31.23 -1.05 -26.65
CA ASP A 192 30.91 0.38 -26.62
C ASP A 192 30.85 0.89 -25.16
N ILE A 193 29.88 0.40 -24.39
CA ILE A 193 29.81 0.63 -22.95
C ILE A 193 31.09 0.10 -22.28
N SER A 194 31.84 0.99 -21.64
CA SER A 194 33.16 0.71 -21.08
C SER A 194 33.38 1.37 -19.72
N ALA A 195 33.90 0.60 -18.77
CA ALA A 195 34.30 1.10 -17.46
C ALA A 195 35.69 1.77 -17.53
N ALA A 196 35.82 2.97 -16.96
CA ALA A 196 37.05 3.75 -16.94
C ALA A 196 38.17 3.13 -16.08
N LYS A 197 37.84 2.14 -15.25
CA LYS A 197 38.79 1.32 -14.46
C LYS A 197 38.42 -0.16 -14.62
N SER A 198 39.42 -1.00 -14.87
CA SER A 198 39.27 -2.47 -14.90
C SER A 198 39.70 -3.14 -13.58
N GLU A 199 40.19 -2.36 -12.61
CA GLU A 199 40.75 -2.89 -11.37
C GLU A 199 40.53 -1.88 -10.24
N LEU A 200 40.15 -2.39 -9.07
CA LEU A 200 40.00 -1.66 -7.82
C LEU A 200 40.80 -2.40 -6.72
N THR A 201 41.22 -1.68 -5.69
CA THR A 201 41.89 -2.26 -4.52
C THR A 201 41.12 -1.84 -3.27
N PHE A 202 40.70 -2.84 -2.50
CA PHE A 202 40.01 -2.68 -1.23
C PHE A 202 40.92 -3.18 -0.11
N THR A 203 41.25 -2.30 0.83
CA THR A 203 42.06 -2.59 2.01
C THR A 203 41.14 -2.85 3.22
N PRO A 204 41.66 -3.36 4.34
CA PRO A 204 40.88 -3.51 5.58
C PRO A 204 40.28 -2.19 6.13
N GLU A 205 40.62 -1.03 5.58
CA GLU A 205 40.17 0.31 6.01
C GLU A 205 39.21 1.01 5.03
N ASN A 206 38.95 0.44 3.84
CA ASN A 206 38.06 1.05 2.83
C ASN A 206 37.15 0.06 2.09
N TRP A 207 37.12 -1.21 2.51
CA TRP A 207 36.33 -2.29 1.91
C TRP A 207 34.83 -2.00 1.82
N ASP A 208 34.32 -1.27 2.81
CA ASP A 208 32.95 -0.81 3.02
C ASP A 208 32.59 0.43 2.18
N ARG A 209 33.59 1.18 1.71
CA ARG A 209 33.39 2.41 0.96
C ARG A 209 33.16 2.11 -0.50
N VAL A 210 31.99 2.52 -1.01
CA VAL A 210 31.64 2.45 -2.43
C VAL A 210 32.67 3.21 -3.26
N GLN A 211 33.49 2.47 -4.02
CA GLN A 211 34.40 3.02 -5.00
C GLN A 211 33.66 3.21 -6.31
N GLN A 212 33.33 4.46 -6.63
CA GLN A 212 32.67 4.81 -7.88
C GLN A 212 33.61 4.59 -9.08
N VAL A 213 33.08 3.90 -10.09
CA VAL A 213 33.71 3.66 -11.39
C VAL A 213 32.86 4.32 -12.48
N PRO A 214 33.40 5.33 -13.19
CA PRO A 214 32.73 5.89 -14.35
C PRO A 214 32.58 4.84 -15.45
N VAL A 215 31.41 4.78 -16.06
CA VAL A 215 31.06 3.91 -17.19
C VAL A 215 30.57 4.82 -18.32
N ASN A 216 31.24 4.71 -19.47
CA ASN A 216 31.03 5.56 -20.63
C ASN A 216 30.37 4.77 -21.75
N SER A 217 29.35 5.35 -22.40
CA SER A 217 28.88 4.97 -23.74
C SER A 217 29.64 5.82 -24.76
N ALA A 218 30.15 5.21 -25.83
CA ALA A 218 31.15 5.81 -26.74
C ALA A 218 30.68 5.90 -28.21
N ASP A 219 29.80 5.00 -28.66
CA ASP A 219 29.06 5.15 -29.89
C ASP A 219 27.84 6.06 -29.64
N THR A 220 27.49 6.84 -30.65
CA THR A 220 26.33 7.73 -30.64
C THR A 220 25.38 7.39 -31.80
N THR A 221 25.50 6.17 -32.33
CA THR A 221 24.82 5.70 -33.53
C THR A 221 24.48 4.22 -33.45
N GLY A 222 23.23 3.87 -33.78
CA GLY A 222 22.75 2.48 -33.80
C GLY A 222 21.82 2.15 -32.64
N ASP A 223 21.51 0.86 -32.51
CA ASP A 223 20.58 0.34 -31.51
C ASP A 223 21.15 0.48 -30.08
N LEU A 224 20.28 0.68 -29.09
CA LEU A 224 20.68 0.86 -27.68
C LEU A 224 21.44 -0.36 -27.17
N ALA A 225 22.65 -0.16 -26.67
CA ALA A 225 23.50 -1.26 -26.26
C ALA A 225 23.31 -1.65 -24.79
N LYS A 226 23.63 -2.92 -24.46
CA LYS A 226 23.70 -3.43 -23.08
C LYS A 226 25.08 -4.06 -22.81
N ALA A 227 25.58 -3.94 -21.59
CA ALA A 227 26.82 -4.58 -21.13
C ALA A 227 26.72 -4.97 -19.65
N VAL A 228 27.08 -6.19 -19.29
CA VAL A 228 27.16 -6.60 -17.88
C VAL A 228 28.59 -6.50 -17.39
N PHE A 229 28.83 -5.64 -16.41
CA PHE A 229 30.11 -5.60 -15.70
C PHE A 229 30.07 -6.54 -14.51
N LYS A 230 31.07 -7.40 -14.41
CA LYS A 230 31.26 -8.36 -13.33
C LYS A 230 32.50 -7.97 -12.54
N ALA A 231 32.31 -7.74 -11.25
CA ALA A 231 33.35 -7.40 -10.31
C ALA A 231 33.76 -8.69 -9.58
N THR A 232 35.00 -9.14 -9.79
CA THR A 232 35.50 -10.44 -9.29
C THR A 232 36.69 -10.27 -8.36
N ALA A 233 36.73 -11.05 -7.29
CA ALA A 233 37.89 -11.19 -6.42
C ALA A 233 38.11 -12.66 -6.03
N ALA A 234 39.35 -13.05 -5.75
CA ALA A 234 39.66 -14.41 -5.34
C ALA A 234 39.00 -14.74 -3.99
N GLY A 235 38.31 -15.88 -3.91
CA GLY A 235 37.60 -16.29 -2.70
C GLY A 235 36.33 -15.51 -2.38
N HIS A 236 35.88 -14.63 -3.29
CA HIS A 236 34.64 -13.87 -3.14
C HIS A 236 33.61 -14.31 -4.18
N ASP A 237 32.32 -14.19 -3.85
CA ASP A 237 31.27 -14.08 -4.86
C ASP A 237 31.38 -12.78 -5.65
N ALA A 238 30.90 -12.82 -6.88
CA ALA A 238 31.09 -11.76 -7.84
C ALA A 238 29.83 -10.92 -7.98
N GLY A 239 29.95 -9.62 -7.72
CA GLY A 239 28.91 -8.65 -8.02
C GLY A 239 28.77 -8.42 -9.52
N THR A 240 27.54 -8.25 -9.99
CA THR A 240 27.25 -7.89 -11.38
C THR A 240 26.39 -6.65 -11.42
N VAL A 241 26.74 -5.71 -12.29
CA VAL A 241 25.90 -4.56 -12.64
C VAL A 241 25.64 -4.60 -14.15
N PRO A 242 24.40 -4.88 -14.59
CA PRO A 242 23.99 -4.63 -15.95
C PRO A 242 23.94 -3.12 -16.16
N VAL A 243 24.64 -2.65 -17.19
CA VAL A 243 24.59 -1.27 -17.66
C VAL A 243 23.93 -1.25 -19.03
N GLN A 244 22.90 -0.43 -19.17
CA GLN A 244 22.13 -0.29 -20.40
C GLN A 244 22.13 1.16 -20.89
N GLU A 245 22.26 1.32 -22.20
CA GLU A 245 21.98 2.59 -22.85
C GLU A 245 20.48 2.88 -22.88
N ILE A 246 20.15 4.11 -22.54
CA ILE A 246 18.86 4.74 -22.83
C ILE A 246 19.05 5.80 -23.92
N SER A 247 17.95 6.21 -24.54
CA SER A 247 17.92 7.20 -25.61
C SER A 247 18.76 8.45 -25.25
N PRO A 248 19.57 9.00 -26.17
CA PRO A 248 20.20 10.30 -25.96
C PRO A 248 19.17 11.45 -25.93
N GLN A 249 17.91 11.19 -26.29
CA GLN A 249 16.76 12.10 -26.15
C GLN A 249 15.91 11.81 -24.89
N ALA A 250 16.26 10.80 -24.08
CA ALA A 250 15.57 10.46 -22.84
C ALA A 250 15.23 11.70 -22.01
N SER A 251 14.00 11.78 -21.50
CA SER A 251 13.52 12.94 -20.75
C SER A 251 14.25 13.10 -19.40
N GLU A 252 13.98 14.19 -18.69
CA GLU A 252 14.43 14.34 -17.29
C GLU A 252 13.58 13.47 -16.37
N TYR A 253 12.26 13.38 -16.60
CA TYR A 253 11.37 12.48 -15.87
C TYR A 253 11.70 10.99 -16.05
N GLN A 254 12.13 10.53 -17.23
CA GLN A 254 12.64 9.17 -17.41
C GLN A 254 13.85 8.89 -16.51
N GLN A 255 14.72 9.89 -16.32
CA GLN A 255 15.88 9.79 -15.43
C GLN A 255 15.45 9.80 -13.95
N ASP A 256 14.49 10.63 -13.57
CA ASP A 256 13.92 10.65 -12.21
C ASP A 256 13.21 9.34 -11.84
N PHE A 257 12.45 8.72 -12.78
CA PHE A 257 11.94 7.37 -12.61
C PHE A 257 13.09 6.39 -12.34
N LEU A 258 14.11 6.37 -13.19
CA LEU A 258 15.22 5.40 -13.07
C LEU A 258 16.05 5.62 -11.80
N ASP A 259 16.26 6.86 -11.36
CA ASP A 259 16.99 7.13 -10.12
C ASP A 259 16.15 6.79 -8.88
N LEU A 260 14.82 6.99 -8.88
CA LEU A 260 13.95 6.56 -7.78
C LEU A 260 13.75 5.04 -7.77
N TYR A 261 13.54 4.40 -8.93
CA TYR A 261 13.53 2.94 -9.09
C TYR A 261 14.80 2.32 -8.50
N ASN A 262 15.96 2.91 -8.78
CA ASN A 262 17.24 2.42 -8.27
C ASN A 262 17.39 2.58 -6.74
N LYS A 263 16.76 3.58 -6.13
CA LYS A 263 16.66 3.67 -4.66
C LYS A 263 15.72 2.62 -4.09
N ILE A 264 14.50 2.50 -4.65
CA ILE A 264 13.51 1.52 -4.19
C ILE A 264 14.10 0.10 -4.23
N ASN A 265 14.83 -0.22 -5.29
CA ASN A 265 15.48 -1.51 -5.49
C ASN A 265 16.91 -1.63 -4.91
N ASP A 266 17.42 -0.63 -4.17
CA ASP A 266 18.66 -0.77 -3.40
C ASP A 266 18.37 -1.53 -2.09
N PRO A 267 19.01 -2.69 -1.82
CA PRO A 267 18.78 -3.44 -0.58
C PRO A 267 19.07 -2.65 0.69
N SER A 268 19.94 -1.64 0.61
CA SER A 268 20.21 -0.75 1.74
C SER A 268 19.05 0.22 2.02
N SER A 269 18.16 0.53 1.08
CA SER A 269 16.99 1.36 1.38
C SER A 269 15.95 0.64 2.22
N GLY A 270 15.89 -0.71 2.20
CA GLY A 270 15.05 -1.49 3.11
C GLY A 270 13.57 -1.64 2.70
N TYR A 271 13.18 -1.27 1.48
CA TYR A 271 11.80 -1.41 0.98
C TYR A 271 11.29 -2.87 0.86
N TYR A 272 12.19 -3.85 0.84
CA TYR A 272 11.87 -5.25 0.59
C TYR A 272 12.56 -6.17 1.58
N ARG A 273 11.91 -7.30 1.89
CA ARG A 273 12.56 -8.53 2.35
C ARG A 273 12.73 -9.51 1.20
N THR A 274 13.87 -10.19 1.12
CA THR A 274 14.15 -11.20 0.08
C THR A 274 14.01 -12.61 0.61
N PHE A 275 13.13 -13.40 0.01
CA PHE A 275 12.89 -14.81 0.31
C PHE A 275 13.23 -15.67 -0.91
N ASN A 276 14.18 -16.59 -0.79
CA ASN A 276 14.58 -17.52 -1.86
C ASN A 276 14.94 -16.87 -3.22
N GLY A 277 15.29 -15.58 -3.22
CA GLY A 277 15.60 -14.78 -4.42
C GLY A 277 14.46 -13.88 -4.92
N LEU A 278 13.24 -14.06 -4.42
CA LEU A 278 12.07 -13.22 -4.69
C LEU A 278 11.95 -12.11 -3.64
N LYS A 279 11.44 -10.94 -4.03
CA LYS A 279 11.27 -9.77 -3.15
C LYS A 279 9.83 -9.64 -2.69
N VAL A 280 9.62 -9.49 -1.39
CA VAL A 280 8.34 -9.09 -0.78
C VAL A 280 8.48 -7.64 -0.33
N PRO A 281 7.70 -6.69 -0.88
CA PRO A 281 7.74 -5.30 -0.42
C PRO A 281 7.14 -5.22 0.99
N TYR A 282 7.62 -4.32 1.83
CA TYR A 282 6.90 -3.91 3.05
C TYR A 282 5.86 -2.83 2.71
N HIS A 283 4.95 -2.50 3.65
CA HIS A 283 4.08 -1.32 3.52
C HIS A 283 4.89 -0.02 3.57
N ALA A 284 5.86 0.08 4.48
CA ALA A 284 6.81 1.20 4.60
C ALA A 284 8.18 0.73 5.12
N ILE A 285 9.22 1.57 4.96
CA ILE A 285 10.54 1.34 5.60
C ILE A 285 10.43 1.49 7.12
N GLU A 286 9.60 2.41 7.59
CA GLU A 286 9.42 2.69 9.01
C GLU A 286 8.42 1.71 9.63
N THR A 287 8.83 1.01 10.70
CA THR A 287 8.02 0.00 11.41
C THR A 287 6.80 0.59 12.13
N LEU A 288 6.96 1.74 12.78
CA LEU A 288 5.87 2.40 13.51
C LEU A 288 4.99 3.20 12.56
N ILE A 289 3.97 2.54 12.01
CA ILE A 289 2.91 3.15 11.20
C ILE A 289 1.62 2.35 11.36
N VAL A 290 0.50 3.06 11.50
CA VAL A 290 -0.85 2.50 11.72
C VAL A 290 -1.82 3.33 10.89
N GLU A 291 -2.53 2.72 9.93
CA GLU A 291 -3.46 3.45 9.04
C GLU A 291 -4.45 2.56 8.27
N ALA A 292 -4.03 1.36 7.87
CA ALA A 292 -4.89 0.30 7.34
C ALA A 292 -4.26 -1.07 7.65
N PRO A 293 -3.00 -1.35 7.26
CA PRO A 293 -2.12 -2.16 8.10
C PRO A 293 -1.86 -1.43 9.44
N ASP A 294 -1.49 -2.18 10.45
CA ASP A 294 -1.22 -1.70 11.81
C ASP A 294 0.25 -1.81 12.22
N HIS A 295 1.13 -2.27 11.32
CA HIS A 295 2.59 -2.20 11.43
C HIS A 295 3.27 -2.08 10.05
N GLY A 296 4.37 -1.33 9.95
CA GLY A 296 4.99 -0.96 8.67
C GLY A 296 5.68 -2.09 7.91
N HIS A 297 6.13 -3.12 8.63
CA HIS A 297 6.66 -4.37 8.05
C HIS A 297 5.57 -5.45 7.87
N GLU A 298 4.29 -5.11 8.04
CA GLU A 298 3.25 -5.82 7.28
C GLU A 298 3.38 -5.47 5.80
N THR A 299 2.66 -6.18 4.93
CA THR A 299 2.48 -5.77 3.55
C THR A 299 1.10 -6.15 3.06
N THR A 300 0.71 -5.58 1.92
CA THR A 300 -0.62 -5.70 1.37
C THR A 300 -0.62 -6.17 -0.08
N SER A 301 -1.73 -6.77 -0.49
CA SER A 301 -2.01 -6.98 -1.93
C SER A 301 -1.90 -5.69 -2.75
N GLU A 302 -2.21 -4.53 -2.14
CA GLU A 302 -1.94 -3.22 -2.73
C GLU A 302 -0.44 -3.02 -3.02
N ALA A 303 0.44 -3.24 -2.05
CA ALA A 303 1.89 -3.12 -2.23
C ALA A 303 2.42 -4.06 -3.33
N PHE A 304 1.93 -5.31 -3.41
CA PHE A 304 2.24 -6.21 -4.53
C PHE A 304 1.73 -5.69 -5.88
N SER A 305 0.49 -5.17 -5.94
CA SER A 305 -0.05 -4.58 -7.18
C SER A 305 0.70 -3.32 -7.63
N TYR A 306 1.31 -2.59 -6.68
CA TYR A 306 2.25 -1.51 -6.96
C TYR A 306 3.61 -2.02 -7.41
N TYR A 307 4.16 -3.06 -6.80
CA TYR A 307 5.43 -3.66 -7.21
C TYR A 307 5.39 -4.09 -8.69
N LEU A 308 4.28 -4.71 -9.13
CA LEU A 308 4.04 -4.97 -10.55
C LEU A 308 4.09 -3.71 -11.41
N TRP A 309 3.54 -2.58 -10.95
CA TRP A 309 3.50 -1.32 -11.71
C TRP A 309 4.90 -0.73 -11.89
N LEU A 310 5.70 -0.74 -10.82
CA LEU A 310 7.09 -0.30 -10.83
C LEU A 310 7.90 -1.06 -11.89
N GLU A 311 7.77 -2.39 -11.89
CA GLU A 311 8.52 -3.27 -12.78
C GLU A 311 7.96 -3.28 -14.22
N SER A 312 6.67 -3.00 -14.41
CA SER A 312 6.07 -2.81 -15.74
C SER A 312 6.62 -1.56 -16.44
N GLU A 313 6.70 -0.43 -15.73
CA GLU A 313 7.33 0.79 -16.26
C GLU A 313 8.84 0.62 -16.48
N TYR A 314 9.52 -0.14 -15.62
CA TYR A 314 10.92 -0.53 -15.85
C TYR A 314 11.08 -1.38 -17.11
N GLY A 315 10.18 -2.34 -17.35
CA GLY A 315 10.09 -3.12 -18.58
C GLY A 315 9.81 -2.27 -19.82
N ARG A 316 8.91 -1.28 -19.74
CA ARG A 316 8.67 -0.31 -20.83
C ARG A 316 9.93 0.48 -21.17
N ILE A 317 10.63 1.00 -20.16
CA ILE A 317 11.77 1.92 -20.32
C ILE A 317 13.07 1.19 -20.72
N THR A 318 13.28 -0.03 -20.23
CA THR A 318 14.55 -0.77 -20.41
C THR A 318 14.42 -1.99 -21.34
N GLU A 319 13.20 -2.36 -21.72
CA GLU A 319 12.90 -3.62 -22.41
C GLU A 319 13.48 -4.87 -21.70
N ASP A 320 13.50 -4.85 -20.36
CA ASP A 320 13.89 -5.97 -19.51
C ASP A 320 12.68 -6.38 -18.67
N TRP A 321 11.99 -7.43 -19.10
CA TRP A 321 10.77 -7.94 -18.47
C TRP A 321 11.02 -8.98 -17.38
N GLY A 322 12.29 -9.32 -17.12
CA GLY A 322 12.68 -10.25 -16.04
C GLY A 322 12.13 -9.81 -14.67
N PRO A 323 12.41 -8.58 -14.21
CA PRO A 323 11.91 -8.08 -12.92
C PRO A 323 10.39 -8.08 -12.77
N PHE A 324 9.64 -7.85 -13.87
CA PHE A 324 8.17 -7.90 -13.87
C PHE A 324 7.66 -9.34 -13.68
N ASN A 325 8.30 -10.32 -14.32
CA ASN A 325 8.00 -11.73 -14.13
C ASN A 325 8.37 -12.21 -12.72
N ASP A 326 9.51 -11.77 -12.18
CA ASP A 326 9.93 -12.08 -10.80
C ASP A 326 8.97 -11.45 -9.76
N ALA A 327 8.45 -10.25 -10.01
CA ALA A 327 7.44 -9.60 -9.18
C ALA A 327 6.11 -10.39 -9.17
N TRP A 328 5.68 -10.90 -10.33
CA TRP A 328 4.49 -11.77 -10.40
C TRP A 328 4.72 -13.13 -9.72
N ALA A 329 5.90 -13.73 -9.86
CA ALA A 329 6.26 -14.96 -9.16
C ALA A 329 6.26 -14.77 -7.63
N SER A 330 6.72 -13.62 -7.13
CA SER A 330 6.64 -13.25 -5.71
C SER A 330 5.19 -13.12 -5.22
N LEU A 331 4.32 -12.49 -6.03
CA LEU A 331 2.89 -12.38 -5.76
C LEU A 331 2.23 -13.77 -5.68
N GLU A 332 2.52 -14.67 -6.63
CA GLU A 332 1.98 -16.04 -6.64
C GLU A 332 2.46 -16.88 -5.45
N GLU A 333 3.73 -16.75 -5.04
CA GLU A 333 4.31 -17.52 -3.92
C GLU A 333 3.83 -17.05 -2.55
N PHE A 334 3.70 -15.73 -2.33
CA PHE A 334 3.49 -15.17 -0.98
C PHE A 334 2.14 -14.48 -0.76
N ALA A 335 1.48 -13.98 -1.80
CA ALA A 335 0.21 -13.24 -1.66
C ALA A 335 -1.03 -14.04 -2.08
N ILE A 336 -0.89 -15.03 -2.96
CA ILE A 336 -2.00 -15.95 -3.33
C ILE A 336 -1.88 -17.23 -2.49
N PRO A 337 -2.89 -17.58 -1.66
CA PRO A 337 -2.87 -18.81 -0.87
C PRO A 337 -2.69 -20.07 -1.74
N GLY A 338 -1.70 -20.91 -1.43
CA GLY A 338 -1.42 -22.16 -2.13
C GLY A 338 -2.35 -23.31 -1.72
N THR A 339 -2.09 -24.51 -2.26
CA THR A 339 -2.89 -25.71 -1.93
C THR A 339 -2.83 -26.09 -0.44
N GLU A 340 -1.71 -25.83 0.24
CA GLU A 340 -1.56 -26.11 1.67
C GLU A 340 -2.27 -25.06 2.55
N ASP A 341 -2.42 -23.83 2.05
CA ASP A 341 -3.13 -22.71 2.68
C ASP A 341 -4.66 -22.83 2.57
N GLN A 342 -5.19 -23.21 1.39
CA GLN A 342 -6.63 -23.35 1.13
C GLN A 342 -7.10 -24.79 0.77
N PRO A 343 -6.75 -25.82 1.57
CA PRO A 343 -6.76 -27.24 1.19
C PRO A 343 -8.14 -27.89 1.03
N THR A 344 -9.21 -27.27 1.53
CA THR A 344 -10.55 -27.91 1.62
C THR A 344 -11.62 -27.28 0.73
N ASN A 345 -11.25 -26.44 -0.24
CA ASN A 345 -12.16 -25.88 -1.26
C ASN A 345 -13.04 -26.94 -1.95
N GLY A 346 -12.57 -28.19 -2.10
CA GLY A 346 -13.35 -29.31 -2.66
C GLY A 346 -14.59 -29.72 -1.85
N ALA A 347 -14.80 -29.16 -0.65
CA ALA A 347 -16.00 -29.31 0.18
C ALA A 347 -17.04 -28.19 -0.04
N TYR A 348 -16.77 -27.20 -0.90
CA TYR A 348 -17.65 -26.08 -1.17
C TYR A 348 -18.93 -26.48 -1.92
N ASP A 349 -20.08 -25.97 -1.49
CA ASP A 349 -21.38 -26.12 -2.16
C ASP A 349 -21.89 -24.77 -2.68
N ALA A 350 -21.75 -24.54 -3.98
CA ALA A 350 -22.22 -23.33 -4.65
C ALA A 350 -23.75 -23.10 -4.55
N SER A 351 -24.53 -24.11 -4.15
CA SER A 351 -25.97 -23.96 -3.86
C SER A 351 -26.29 -23.50 -2.43
N SER A 352 -25.28 -23.50 -1.55
CA SER A 352 -25.32 -23.04 -0.16
C SER A 352 -23.99 -22.37 0.22
N PRO A 353 -23.60 -21.26 -0.44
CA PRO A 353 -22.22 -20.75 -0.49
C PRO A 353 -21.67 -20.26 0.86
N ALA A 354 -22.53 -19.86 1.80
CA ALA A 354 -22.15 -19.48 3.15
C ALA A 354 -23.36 -19.60 4.10
N THR A 355 -23.14 -19.50 5.41
CA THR A 355 -24.21 -19.22 6.39
C THR A 355 -24.20 -17.74 6.74
N TYR A 356 -25.37 -17.11 6.83
CA TYR A 356 -25.51 -15.70 7.15
C TYR A 356 -25.11 -15.41 8.61
N ALA A 357 -24.29 -14.37 8.81
CA ALA A 357 -24.21 -13.61 10.05
C ALA A 357 -24.50 -12.13 9.72
N PRO A 358 -25.22 -11.39 10.58
CA PRO A 358 -25.35 -9.94 10.44
C PRO A 358 -24.00 -9.27 10.70
N GLU A 359 -23.66 -8.23 9.93
CA GLU A 359 -22.72 -7.23 10.44
C GLU A 359 -23.44 -6.32 11.43
N HIS A 360 -22.67 -5.71 12.33
CA HIS A 360 -23.15 -4.73 13.28
C HIS A 360 -22.31 -3.45 13.16
N PRO A 361 -22.90 -2.25 13.33
CA PRO A 361 -22.12 -1.02 13.27
C PRO A 361 -21.02 -0.93 14.35
N SER A 362 -21.25 -1.47 15.56
CA SER A 362 -20.29 -1.39 16.66
C SER A 362 -19.55 -2.71 16.90
N PRO A 363 -18.22 -2.68 17.15
CA PRO A 363 -17.46 -3.85 17.61
C PRO A 363 -18.03 -4.50 18.88
N THR A 364 -18.75 -3.73 19.71
CA THR A 364 -19.35 -4.21 20.97
C THR A 364 -20.51 -5.20 20.78
N GLU A 365 -21.04 -5.30 19.56
CA GLU A 365 -22.13 -6.22 19.20
C GLU A 365 -21.61 -7.59 18.71
N TYR A 366 -20.29 -7.75 18.57
CA TYR A 366 -19.64 -9.00 18.18
C TYR A 366 -19.29 -9.87 19.41
N PRO A 367 -19.17 -11.21 19.28
CA PRO A 367 -19.25 -12.01 18.05
C PRO A 367 -20.65 -12.05 17.40
N ALA A 368 -20.69 -11.96 16.07
CA ALA A 368 -21.93 -11.95 15.29
C ALA A 368 -22.51 -13.36 15.11
N LYS A 369 -23.79 -13.54 15.42
CA LYS A 369 -24.42 -14.87 15.45
C LYS A 369 -24.77 -15.41 14.06
N LEU A 370 -24.36 -16.65 13.77
CA LEU A 370 -24.81 -17.37 12.59
C LEU A 370 -26.30 -17.71 12.65
N ASP A 371 -27.05 -17.37 11.60
CA ASP A 371 -28.47 -17.67 11.46
C ASP A 371 -28.74 -18.48 10.18
N SER A 372 -28.77 -19.80 10.33
CA SER A 372 -29.17 -20.75 9.28
C SER A 372 -30.65 -20.64 8.85
N GLY A 373 -31.44 -19.79 9.51
CA GLY A 373 -32.81 -19.44 9.12
C GLY A 373 -32.89 -18.40 8.01
N VAL A 374 -31.82 -17.64 7.77
CA VAL A 374 -31.72 -16.68 6.66
C VAL A 374 -31.29 -17.41 5.39
N SER A 375 -32.07 -17.23 4.32
CA SER A 375 -31.75 -17.83 3.02
C SER A 375 -30.59 -17.10 2.32
N VAL A 376 -29.59 -17.84 1.88
CA VAL A 376 -28.52 -17.33 1.00
C VAL A 376 -28.84 -17.64 -0.48
N GLY A 377 -28.25 -16.89 -1.40
CA GLY A 377 -28.35 -17.17 -2.83
C GLY A 377 -27.45 -18.30 -3.32
N GLN A 378 -27.45 -18.52 -4.62
CA GLN A 378 -26.53 -19.44 -5.29
C GLN A 378 -25.33 -18.69 -5.85
N ASP A 379 -24.13 -19.27 -5.72
CA ASP A 379 -22.94 -18.85 -6.46
C ASP A 379 -23.04 -19.37 -7.90
N PRO A 380 -23.09 -18.49 -8.91
CA PRO A 380 -23.25 -18.89 -10.30
C PRO A 380 -21.92 -19.07 -11.04
N ILE A 381 -20.77 -18.78 -10.44
CA ILE A 381 -19.46 -18.75 -11.12
C ILE A 381 -18.50 -19.86 -10.68
N ALA A 382 -18.58 -20.41 -9.46
CA ALA A 382 -17.69 -21.50 -9.01
C ALA A 382 -17.62 -22.67 -10.00
N GLY A 383 -18.76 -23.10 -10.53
CA GLY A 383 -18.84 -24.21 -11.48
C GLY A 383 -18.16 -23.93 -12.83
N GLU A 384 -18.19 -22.69 -13.32
CA GLU A 384 -17.48 -22.34 -14.56
C GLU A 384 -15.98 -22.09 -14.32
N LEU A 385 -15.60 -21.51 -13.17
CA LEU A 385 -14.19 -21.34 -12.77
C LEU A 385 -13.49 -22.69 -12.64
N LYS A 386 -14.10 -23.65 -11.93
CA LYS A 386 -13.62 -25.03 -11.86
C LYS A 386 -13.51 -25.68 -13.24
N SER A 387 -14.46 -25.42 -14.12
CA SER A 387 -14.45 -25.96 -15.49
C SER A 387 -13.38 -25.32 -16.37
N ALA A 388 -13.02 -24.06 -16.13
CA ALA A 388 -11.98 -23.33 -16.86
C ALA A 388 -10.57 -23.69 -16.40
N TYR A 389 -10.34 -23.77 -15.08
CA TYR A 389 -9.01 -23.89 -14.49
C TYR A 389 -8.68 -25.28 -13.93
N GLY A 390 -9.68 -26.15 -13.74
CA GLY A 390 -9.47 -27.54 -13.32
C GLY A 390 -9.18 -27.72 -11.82
N THR A 391 -9.21 -26.64 -11.03
CA THR A 391 -9.06 -26.64 -9.58
C THR A 391 -10.32 -26.06 -8.91
N ASP A 392 -10.52 -26.38 -7.63
CA ASP A 392 -11.49 -25.71 -6.76
C ASP A 392 -10.91 -24.47 -6.07
N GLU A 393 -9.59 -24.29 -6.07
CA GLU A 393 -8.90 -23.16 -5.42
C GLU A 393 -9.30 -21.81 -6.01
N ILE A 394 -9.19 -20.76 -5.20
CA ILE A 394 -9.31 -19.36 -5.61
C ILE A 394 -7.92 -18.85 -6.01
N TYR A 395 -7.84 -18.13 -7.13
CA TYR A 395 -6.61 -17.48 -7.56
C TYR A 395 -6.81 -15.95 -7.55
N GLY A 396 -6.46 -15.35 -6.43
CA GLY A 396 -6.54 -13.93 -6.12
C GLY A 396 -5.88 -13.67 -4.77
N MET A 397 -5.38 -12.46 -4.54
CA MET A 397 -4.49 -12.20 -3.40
C MET A 397 -5.25 -12.22 -2.07
N HIS A 398 -4.60 -12.66 -0.99
CA HIS A 398 -4.99 -12.23 0.35
C HIS A 398 -4.53 -10.79 0.58
N TRP A 399 -5.31 -10.00 1.32
CA TRP A 399 -5.06 -8.56 1.41
C TRP A 399 -3.91 -8.15 2.32
N LEU A 400 -3.55 -8.92 3.36
CA LEU A 400 -2.55 -8.56 4.39
C LEU A 400 -1.63 -9.74 4.74
N LEU A 401 -0.33 -9.46 4.93
CA LEU A 401 0.70 -10.39 5.40
C LEU A 401 1.58 -9.72 6.46
N ASP A 402 2.07 -10.48 7.43
CA ASP A 402 3.17 -10.09 8.32
C ASP A 402 4.49 -10.61 7.73
N VAL A 403 5.29 -9.72 7.16
CA VAL A 403 6.49 -10.08 6.36
C VAL A 403 7.64 -10.51 7.25
N ASP A 404 7.76 -9.94 8.45
CA ASP A 404 8.82 -10.26 9.41
C ASP A 404 8.39 -11.27 10.49
N ASN A 405 7.13 -11.73 10.44
CA ASN A 405 6.50 -12.53 11.50
C ASN A 405 6.59 -11.84 12.88
N THR A 406 6.39 -10.52 12.87
CA THR A 406 6.37 -9.59 14.01
C THR A 406 5.37 -10.03 15.09
N TYR A 407 4.19 -10.47 14.65
CA TYR A 407 3.15 -11.01 15.51
C TYR A 407 3.46 -12.41 16.04
N GLY A 408 4.29 -13.18 15.31
CA GLY A 408 4.71 -14.52 15.71
C GLY A 408 3.69 -15.62 15.42
N PHE A 409 2.75 -15.44 14.49
CA PHE A 409 1.78 -16.48 14.10
C PHE A 409 2.40 -17.55 13.20
N GLY A 410 3.24 -17.15 12.24
CA GLY A 410 3.75 -18.00 11.18
C GLY A 410 2.68 -18.75 10.38
N PHE A 411 3.02 -19.91 9.82
CA PHE A 411 2.10 -20.73 9.03
C PHE A 411 1.25 -21.59 9.95
N CYS A 412 -0.06 -21.36 9.95
CA CYS A 412 -1.04 -22.12 10.76
C CYS A 412 -0.69 -22.24 12.26
N GLY A 413 0.02 -21.26 12.84
CA GLY A 413 0.44 -21.28 14.24
C GLY A 413 1.79 -21.97 14.51
N ASP A 414 2.67 -22.11 13.52
CA ASP A 414 4.03 -22.64 13.72
C ASP A 414 4.99 -21.67 14.42
N GLY A 415 4.70 -20.36 14.39
CA GLY A 415 5.50 -19.30 14.97
C GLY A 415 6.86 -19.03 14.31
N GLU A 416 7.19 -19.69 13.20
CA GLU A 416 8.50 -19.58 12.52
C GLU A 416 8.40 -19.15 11.04
N THR A 417 7.34 -19.50 10.30
CA THR A 417 7.26 -19.21 8.86
C THR A 417 6.96 -17.73 8.55
N ALA A 418 7.53 -17.19 7.48
CA ALA A 418 7.32 -15.82 7.01
C ALA A 418 7.38 -15.74 5.47
N PRO A 419 6.60 -14.85 4.81
CA PRO A 419 5.51 -14.03 5.37
C PRO A 419 4.37 -14.88 5.95
N ALA A 420 3.67 -14.37 6.96
CA ALA A 420 2.52 -15.03 7.56
C ALA A 420 1.20 -14.40 7.07
N PHE A 421 0.26 -15.23 6.58
CA PHE A 421 -1.09 -14.76 6.25
C PHE A 421 -1.86 -14.39 7.53
N ILE A 422 -2.18 -13.11 7.68
CA ILE A 422 -2.88 -12.53 8.83
C ILE A 422 -4.07 -11.68 8.38
N ASN A 423 -4.98 -11.38 9.30
CA ASN A 423 -6.08 -10.46 9.06
C ASN A 423 -6.30 -9.59 10.30
N THR A 424 -7.09 -8.53 10.16
CA THR A 424 -7.46 -7.61 11.26
C THR A 424 -8.97 -7.37 11.26
N PHE A 425 -9.48 -6.51 10.38
CA PHE A 425 -10.87 -6.07 10.32
C PHE A 425 -11.88 -7.23 10.19
N GLN A 426 -12.82 -7.31 11.13
CA GLN A 426 -13.92 -8.29 11.16
C GLN A 426 -15.22 -7.75 11.80
N ARG A 427 -15.17 -6.63 12.53
CA ARG A 427 -16.23 -6.23 13.49
C ARG A 427 -16.95 -4.94 13.13
N GLY A 428 -17.20 -4.78 11.83
CA GLY A 428 -18.15 -3.83 11.29
C GLY A 428 -17.65 -2.39 11.19
N SER A 429 -18.56 -1.47 10.89
CA SER A 429 -18.20 -0.17 10.32
C SER A 429 -17.56 0.83 11.28
N GLN A 430 -17.63 0.62 12.59
CA GLN A 430 -16.88 1.40 13.59
C GLN A 430 -15.61 0.68 14.09
N GLU A 431 -15.22 -0.49 13.53
CA GLU A 431 -13.89 -1.05 13.84
C GLU A 431 -12.82 -0.28 13.05
N SER A 432 -12.24 0.76 13.65
CA SER A 432 -11.04 1.38 13.09
C SER A 432 -9.82 0.46 13.23
N VAL A 433 -8.73 0.79 12.54
CA VAL A 433 -7.44 0.06 12.64
C VAL A 433 -6.96 -0.11 14.10
N TRP A 434 -7.26 0.88 14.96
CA TRP A 434 -6.91 0.91 16.38
C TRP A 434 -7.70 -0.08 17.25
N GLU A 435 -8.82 -0.58 16.75
CA GLU A 435 -9.76 -1.40 17.50
C GLU A 435 -9.74 -2.86 17.09
N THR A 436 -8.83 -3.26 16.19
CA THR A 436 -8.67 -4.63 15.70
C THR A 436 -7.88 -5.52 16.67
N VAL A 437 -8.11 -6.84 16.61
CA VAL A 437 -7.34 -7.89 17.31
C VAL A 437 -6.70 -8.79 16.27
N THR A 438 -5.52 -8.44 15.77
CA THR A 438 -4.82 -9.14 14.67
C THR A 438 -4.78 -10.66 14.88
N GLN A 439 -5.17 -11.40 13.85
CA GLN A 439 -5.46 -12.83 13.91
C GLN A 439 -4.84 -13.59 12.73
N PRO A 440 -4.49 -14.88 12.88
CA PRO A 440 -4.00 -15.68 11.77
C PRO A 440 -5.14 -16.02 10.80
N SER A 441 -4.83 -16.04 9.52
CA SER A 441 -5.78 -16.45 8.47
C SER A 441 -6.04 -17.97 8.53
N CYS A 442 -5.04 -18.77 8.90
CA CYS A 442 -5.17 -20.17 9.29
C CYS A 442 -5.24 -20.31 10.83
N ASP A 443 -6.43 -20.43 11.40
CA ASP A 443 -6.65 -20.57 12.84
C ASP A 443 -6.70 -22.06 13.25
N THR A 444 -5.65 -22.50 13.95
CA THR A 444 -5.49 -23.86 14.47
C THR A 444 -5.70 -23.98 15.97
N PHE A 445 -6.14 -22.89 16.63
CA PHE A 445 -6.26 -22.71 18.09
C PHE A 445 -4.90 -22.77 18.82
N ALA A 446 -3.80 -22.42 18.14
CA ALA A 446 -2.46 -22.34 18.73
C ALA A 446 -2.29 -21.09 19.62
N HIS A 447 -3.01 -20.02 19.30
CA HIS A 447 -3.00 -18.71 19.97
C HIS A 447 -4.43 -18.19 20.11
N GLY A 448 -4.65 -17.08 20.83
CA GLY A 448 -5.99 -16.59 21.15
C GLY A 448 -6.58 -17.27 22.39
N GLY A 449 -7.90 -17.49 22.40
CA GLY A 449 -8.66 -18.15 23.46
C GLY A 449 -8.86 -19.66 23.25
N GLU A 450 -9.92 -20.23 23.85
CA GLU A 450 -10.23 -21.67 23.75
C GLU A 450 -10.50 -22.12 22.30
N ASN A 451 -11.08 -21.24 21.49
CA ASN A 451 -11.46 -21.49 20.08
C ASN A 451 -10.61 -20.67 19.09
N GLY A 452 -9.35 -20.38 19.45
CA GLY A 452 -8.52 -19.46 18.70
C GLY A 452 -9.01 -18.02 18.84
N PHE A 453 -9.20 -17.34 17.71
CA PHE A 453 -9.78 -15.99 17.65
C PHE A 453 -11.24 -15.99 17.16
N LEU A 454 -11.76 -17.14 16.75
CA LEU A 454 -13.04 -17.24 16.02
C LEU A 454 -14.25 -16.68 16.80
N ASP A 455 -14.28 -16.92 18.11
CA ASP A 455 -15.36 -16.50 19.02
C ASP A 455 -15.25 -15.03 19.49
N LEU A 456 -14.28 -14.26 18.97
CA LEU A 456 -14.33 -12.79 18.96
C LEU A 456 -15.21 -12.25 17.83
N PHE A 457 -15.37 -13.01 16.74
CA PHE A 457 -15.95 -12.54 15.47
C PHE A 457 -17.31 -13.17 15.16
N THR A 458 -17.48 -14.47 15.43
CA THR A 458 -18.68 -15.22 15.04
C THR A 458 -19.20 -16.08 16.20
N ASP A 459 -20.50 -16.02 16.51
CA ASP A 459 -21.15 -16.84 17.55
C ASP A 459 -21.77 -18.09 16.90
N ASP A 460 -21.14 -19.24 17.14
CA ASP A 460 -21.58 -20.57 16.74
C ASP A 460 -21.62 -21.54 17.95
N ALA A 461 -22.35 -22.65 17.81
CA ALA A 461 -22.52 -23.66 18.85
C ALA A 461 -21.27 -24.53 19.06
N GLU A 462 -20.45 -24.73 18.02
CA GLU A 462 -19.19 -25.48 18.05
C GLU A 462 -18.19 -24.81 17.09
N TYR A 463 -16.92 -24.71 17.48
CA TYR A 463 -15.87 -24.11 16.66
C TYR A 463 -14.93 -25.19 16.08
N ALA A 464 -14.55 -25.01 14.81
CA ALA A 464 -13.60 -25.86 14.12
C ALA A 464 -12.39 -25.04 13.65
N LYS A 465 -11.20 -25.64 13.74
CA LYS A 465 -9.98 -25.14 13.10
C LYS A 465 -10.25 -24.89 11.63
N GLN A 466 -9.82 -23.75 11.12
CA GLN A 466 -10.22 -23.29 9.79
C GLN A 466 -9.22 -22.30 9.21
N TRP A 467 -9.22 -22.19 7.90
CA TRP A 467 -8.51 -21.16 7.14
C TRP A 467 -9.54 -20.22 6.49
N LYS A 468 -9.19 -18.95 6.34
CA LYS A 468 -10.03 -17.91 5.72
C LYS A 468 -9.16 -16.82 5.12
N TYR A 469 -9.49 -16.39 3.91
CA TYR A 469 -8.79 -15.33 3.18
C TYR A 469 -9.79 -14.30 2.66
N THR A 470 -9.40 -13.04 2.74
CA THR A 470 -10.13 -11.87 2.22
C THR A 470 -9.28 -11.21 1.15
N ASN A 471 -9.87 -10.91 -0.01
CA ASN A 471 -9.25 -10.17 -1.09
C ASN A 471 -9.58 -8.67 -1.00
N ALA A 472 -8.66 -7.82 -1.49
CA ALA A 472 -8.90 -6.42 -1.79
C ALA A 472 -9.08 -6.25 -3.32
N PRO A 473 -10.32 -6.08 -3.84
CA PRO A 473 -10.61 -6.12 -5.26
C PRO A 473 -9.96 -5.00 -6.08
N ASP A 474 -9.65 -3.86 -5.46
CA ASP A 474 -8.94 -2.76 -6.11
C ASP A 474 -7.48 -3.13 -6.43
N ALA A 475 -6.84 -3.95 -5.59
CA ALA A 475 -5.46 -4.41 -5.77
C ALA A 475 -5.36 -5.50 -6.86
N ASP A 476 -6.23 -6.50 -6.85
CA ASP A 476 -6.34 -7.49 -7.95
C ASP A 476 -6.68 -6.77 -9.27
N ALA A 477 -7.58 -5.77 -9.24
CA ALA A 477 -7.90 -4.96 -10.43
C ALA A 477 -6.69 -4.13 -10.91
N ARG A 478 -5.90 -3.54 -9.99
CA ARG A 478 -4.66 -2.81 -10.31
C ARG A 478 -3.62 -3.76 -10.93
N ALA A 479 -3.48 -4.99 -10.43
CA ALA A 479 -2.60 -6.00 -11.01
C ALA A 479 -3.01 -6.38 -12.45
N VAL A 480 -4.33 -6.53 -12.72
CA VAL A 480 -4.85 -6.77 -14.08
C VAL A 480 -4.60 -5.57 -15.01
N GLN A 481 -4.85 -4.34 -14.55
CA GLN A 481 -4.59 -3.10 -15.29
C GLN A 481 -3.11 -3.01 -15.69
N VAL A 482 -2.22 -3.26 -14.74
CA VAL A 482 -0.76 -3.24 -14.98
C VAL A 482 -0.33 -4.35 -15.93
N ALA A 483 -0.88 -5.57 -15.83
CA ALA A 483 -0.57 -6.65 -16.76
C ALA A 483 -1.03 -6.33 -18.20
N TYR A 484 -2.15 -5.63 -18.37
CA TYR A 484 -2.60 -5.12 -19.66
C TYR A 484 -1.62 -4.06 -20.23
N GLN A 485 -1.17 -3.11 -19.41
CA GLN A 485 -0.15 -2.13 -19.80
C GLN A 485 1.17 -2.83 -20.19
N ALA A 486 1.65 -3.76 -19.36
CA ALA A 486 2.85 -4.57 -19.62
C ALA A 486 2.73 -5.35 -20.93
N LYS A 487 1.57 -5.98 -21.20
CA LYS A 487 1.28 -6.65 -22.49
C LYS A 487 1.51 -5.70 -23.66
N LYS A 488 0.88 -4.53 -23.64
CA LYS A 488 0.99 -3.53 -24.71
C LYS A 488 2.43 -3.07 -24.91
N TYR A 489 3.11 -2.67 -23.84
CA TYR A 489 4.49 -2.18 -23.92
C TYR A 489 5.45 -3.27 -24.43
N ALA A 490 5.28 -4.52 -23.99
CA ALA A 490 6.05 -5.64 -24.51
C ALA A 490 5.71 -5.94 -25.97
N GLU A 491 4.43 -5.88 -26.39
CA GLU A 491 4.01 -6.05 -27.79
C GLU A 491 4.59 -4.98 -28.73
N GLU A 492 4.59 -3.72 -28.30
CA GLU A 492 5.19 -2.58 -29.02
C GLU A 492 6.71 -2.76 -29.22
N GLN A 493 7.40 -3.36 -28.24
CA GLN A 493 8.80 -3.77 -28.32
C GLN A 493 9.04 -5.06 -29.12
N GLY A 494 7.98 -5.77 -29.55
CA GLY A 494 8.09 -7.10 -30.18
C GLY A 494 8.43 -8.25 -29.21
N LYS A 495 8.25 -8.00 -27.90
CA LYS A 495 8.59 -8.83 -26.74
C LYS A 495 7.37 -9.39 -25.98
N GLY A 496 6.15 -9.27 -26.49
CA GLY A 496 4.94 -9.76 -25.80
C GLY A 496 5.01 -11.23 -25.32
N GLY A 497 5.81 -12.07 -25.98
CA GLY A 497 6.08 -13.45 -25.53
C GLY A 497 6.96 -13.58 -24.26
N GLU A 498 7.60 -12.51 -23.80
CA GLU A 498 8.37 -12.46 -22.54
C GLU A 498 7.48 -12.25 -21.31
N VAL A 499 6.25 -11.74 -21.49
CA VAL A 499 5.26 -11.49 -20.41
C VAL A 499 3.98 -12.34 -20.53
N ALA A 500 3.88 -13.20 -21.54
CA ALA A 500 2.66 -13.92 -21.87
C ALA A 500 2.12 -14.80 -20.73
N ASP A 501 2.99 -15.47 -19.97
CA ASP A 501 2.58 -16.31 -18.83
C ASP A 501 1.97 -15.45 -17.69
N VAL A 502 2.53 -14.24 -17.46
CA VAL A 502 1.98 -13.26 -16.51
C VAL A 502 0.63 -12.72 -16.99
N VAL A 503 0.46 -12.50 -18.29
CA VAL A 503 -0.83 -12.08 -18.88
C VAL A 503 -1.89 -13.17 -18.70
N ASP A 504 -1.58 -14.44 -19.02
CA ASP A 504 -2.49 -15.58 -18.79
C ASP A 504 -2.90 -15.70 -17.30
N ASN A 505 -1.95 -15.44 -16.38
CA ASN A 505 -2.19 -15.40 -14.95
C ASN A 505 -3.04 -14.19 -14.51
N ALA A 506 -2.83 -13.00 -15.06
CA ALA A 506 -3.67 -11.83 -14.79
C ALA A 506 -5.10 -12.03 -15.29
N VAL A 507 -5.27 -12.67 -16.45
CA VAL A 507 -6.57 -13.08 -16.98
C VAL A 507 -7.28 -14.08 -16.05
N LYS A 508 -6.54 -15.02 -15.47
CA LYS A 508 -7.05 -15.94 -14.44
C LYS A 508 -7.49 -15.17 -13.19
N MET A 509 -6.66 -14.26 -12.66
CA MET A 509 -7.01 -13.40 -11.52
C MET A 509 -8.30 -12.60 -11.80
N GLY A 510 -8.39 -11.95 -12.97
CA GLY A 510 -9.58 -11.25 -13.43
C GLY A 510 -10.84 -12.12 -13.52
N ASP A 511 -10.71 -13.42 -13.79
CA ASP A 511 -11.84 -14.35 -13.82
C ASP A 511 -12.38 -14.65 -12.41
N TYR A 512 -11.51 -14.82 -11.42
CA TYR A 512 -11.86 -15.02 -10.00
C TYR A 512 -12.33 -13.72 -9.33
N LEU A 513 -11.74 -12.57 -9.67
CA LEU A 513 -12.11 -11.24 -9.19
C LEU A 513 -13.59 -10.89 -9.44
N ARG A 514 -14.27 -11.60 -10.34
CA ARG A 514 -15.73 -11.53 -10.50
C ARG A 514 -16.50 -11.87 -9.22
N TYR A 515 -15.91 -12.53 -8.21
CA TYR A 515 -16.53 -12.68 -6.89
C TYR A 515 -16.85 -11.32 -6.23
N ALA A 516 -16.03 -10.29 -6.48
CA ALA A 516 -16.30 -8.91 -6.03
C ALA A 516 -17.52 -8.26 -6.71
N MET A 517 -18.15 -8.90 -7.69
CA MET A 517 -19.32 -8.38 -8.39
C MET A 517 -20.66 -8.81 -7.77
N PHE A 518 -20.64 -9.62 -6.71
CA PHE A 518 -21.81 -10.23 -6.09
C PHE A 518 -22.04 -9.76 -4.65
N ASP A 519 -23.32 -9.63 -4.28
CA ASP A 519 -23.75 -9.44 -2.90
C ASP A 519 -23.13 -10.48 -1.96
N LYS A 520 -22.76 -10.05 -0.74
CA LYS A 520 -22.11 -10.87 0.30
C LYS A 520 -22.68 -12.28 0.44
N TYR A 521 -24.00 -12.42 0.57
CA TYR A 521 -24.67 -13.71 0.73
C TYR A 521 -25.47 -14.11 -0.52
N PHE A 522 -25.04 -13.61 -1.68
CA PHE A 522 -25.68 -13.77 -2.99
C PHE A 522 -27.18 -13.39 -2.95
N LYS A 523 -27.58 -12.41 -2.13
CA LYS A 523 -28.95 -11.88 -2.17
C LYS A 523 -29.21 -11.20 -3.50
N LYS A 524 -30.48 -11.22 -3.93
CA LYS A 524 -30.89 -10.51 -5.14
C LYS A 524 -30.62 -9.01 -5.00
N ILE A 525 -30.00 -8.41 -6.01
CA ILE A 525 -29.79 -6.96 -6.05
C ILE A 525 -31.12 -6.24 -6.21
N GLY A 526 -31.30 -5.19 -5.40
CA GLY A 526 -32.35 -4.19 -5.59
C GLY A 526 -33.49 -4.31 -4.59
N ASN A 527 -33.55 -3.35 -3.67
CA ASN A 527 -34.55 -3.28 -2.58
C ASN A 527 -34.47 -4.43 -1.56
N CYS A 528 -33.27 -4.95 -1.29
CA CYS A 528 -33.06 -5.84 -0.16
C CYS A 528 -33.05 -5.03 1.15
N THR A 529 -34.17 -5.03 1.89
CA THR A 529 -34.38 -4.22 3.12
C THR A 529 -34.78 -5.04 4.34
N SER A 530 -34.56 -6.36 4.27
CA SER A 530 -34.57 -7.28 5.41
C SER A 530 -33.75 -8.53 5.08
N PRO A 531 -33.24 -9.29 6.07
CA PRO A 531 -32.64 -10.61 5.83
C PRO A 531 -33.58 -11.61 5.13
N SER A 532 -34.90 -11.38 5.15
CA SER A 532 -35.89 -12.14 4.38
C SER A 532 -36.01 -11.75 2.89
N CYS A 533 -35.19 -10.82 2.39
CA CYS A 533 -35.18 -10.50 0.96
C CYS A 533 -34.77 -11.72 0.11
N PRO A 534 -35.20 -11.79 -1.17
CA PRO A 534 -35.00 -12.98 -1.98
C PRO A 534 -33.52 -13.38 -2.13
N ALA A 535 -33.26 -14.66 -1.91
CA ALA A 535 -32.04 -15.31 -2.35
C ALA A 535 -31.87 -15.16 -3.88
N GLY A 536 -30.65 -14.87 -4.33
CA GLY A 536 -30.33 -14.75 -5.76
C GLY A 536 -30.27 -16.10 -6.47
N SER A 537 -30.47 -16.07 -7.79
CA SER A 537 -30.40 -17.23 -8.68
C SER A 537 -29.83 -16.83 -10.03
N GLY A 538 -28.81 -17.57 -10.51
CA GLY A 538 -27.99 -17.07 -11.61
C GLY A 538 -27.29 -15.77 -11.19
N LYS A 539 -27.26 -14.76 -12.06
CA LYS A 539 -26.54 -13.49 -11.82
C LYS A 539 -27.46 -12.30 -11.49
N ASP A 540 -28.56 -12.55 -10.79
CA ASP A 540 -29.42 -11.47 -10.26
C ASP A 540 -29.02 -10.99 -8.86
N SER A 541 -28.02 -11.64 -8.26
CA SER A 541 -27.22 -11.18 -7.11
C SER A 541 -25.95 -10.41 -7.49
N ALA A 542 -25.68 -10.25 -8.80
CA ALA A 542 -24.53 -9.48 -9.27
C ALA A 542 -24.89 -7.99 -9.42
N HIS A 543 -24.15 -7.13 -8.71
CA HIS A 543 -24.19 -5.68 -8.88
C HIS A 543 -23.22 -5.19 -9.96
N TYR A 544 -22.21 -5.99 -10.35
CA TYR A 544 -21.21 -5.69 -11.40
C TYR A 544 -20.32 -4.47 -11.13
N LEU A 545 -20.08 -4.17 -9.86
CA LEU A 545 -19.05 -3.22 -9.40
C LEU A 545 -17.91 -4.01 -8.76
N MET A 546 -16.77 -3.38 -8.50
CA MET A 546 -15.83 -3.90 -7.51
C MET A 546 -16.38 -3.56 -6.11
N SER A 547 -16.78 -4.59 -5.37
CA SER A 547 -17.16 -4.46 -3.95
C SER A 547 -15.93 -4.19 -3.06
N TRP A 548 -16.13 -4.03 -1.75
CA TRP A 548 -15.01 -3.85 -0.82
C TRP A 548 -14.14 -5.10 -0.68
N TYR A 549 -14.76 -6.28 -0.74
CA TYR A 549 -14.06 -7.55 -0.67
C TYR A 549 -14.82 -8.67 -1.38
N TYR A 550 -14.10 -9.75 -1.66
CA TYR A 550 -14.66 -11.09 -1.56
C TYR A 550 -13.81 -11.90 -0.59
N ALA A 551 -14.39 -12.93 0.01
CA ALA A 551 -13.68 -13.78 0.95
C ALA A 551 -14.09 -15.26 0.78
N TRP A 552 -13.17 -16.15 1.13
CA TRP A 552 -13.39 -17.59 1.11
C TRP A 552 -12.69 -18.26 2.28
N GLY A 553 -13.22 -19.39 2.73
CA GLY A 553 -12.67 -20.12 3.86
C GLY A 553 -13.15 -21.55 3.91
N GLY A 554 -12.56 -22.33 4.81
CA GLY A 554 -12.93 -23.73 5.00
C GLY A 554 -12.37 -24.35 6.26
N ALA A 555 -12.98 -25.46 6.67
CA ALA A 555 -12.46 -26.28 7.75
C ALA A 555 -11.03 -26.73 7.44
N ASN A 556 -10.17 -26.84 8.45
CA ASN A 556 -8.80 -27.30 8.28
C ASN A 556 -8.72 -28.72 7.68
N GLN A 557 -7.58 -29.09 7.09
CA GLN A 557 -7.40 -30.36 6.40
C GLN A 557 -7.62 -31.60 7.29
N ASP A 558 -7.48 -31.47 8.61
CA ASP A 558 -7.73 -32.54 9.60
C ASP A 558 -9.21 -32.71 9.99
N ALA A 559 -10.12 -31.88 9.46
CA ALA A 559 -11.55 -31.94 9.78
C ALA A 559 -12.22 -33.25 9.31
N GLN A 560 -12.90 -33.93 10.23
CA GLN A 560 -13.66 -35.16 9.92
C GLN A 560 -14.84 -34.91 8.95
N TYR A 561 -15.41 -33.71 8.99
CA TYR A 561 -16.54 -33.27 8.16
C TYR A 561 -16.17 -31.91 7.55
N PRO A 562 -15.37 -31.88 6.47
CA PRO A 562 -14.92 -30.64 5.89
C PRO A 562 -16.09 -29.86 5.28
N TRP A 563 -16.01 -28.55 5.38
CA TRP A 563 -16.90 -27.56 4.79
C TRP A 563 -16.06 -26.42 4.22
N ALA A 564 -16.59 -25.67 3.27
CA ALA A 564 -16.00 -24.44 2.76
C ALA A 564 -17.10 -23.44 2.40
N TRP A 565 -16.76 -22.15 2.41
CA TRP A 565 -17.67 -21.04 2.12
C TRP A 565 -17.01 -19.97 1.24
N ARG A 566 -17.84 -19.18 0.56
CA ARG A 566 -17.47 -18.00 -0.22
C ARG A 566 -18.53 -16.91 -0.07
N ILE A 567 -18.07 -15.66 -0.01
CA ILE A 567 -18.90 -14.46 0.01
C ILE A 567 -18.30 -13.42 -0.94
N GLY A 568 -19.16 -12.65 -1.61
CA GLY A 568 -18.75 -11.36 -2.18
C GLY A 568 -18.85 -10.27 -1.11
N ASP A 569 -19.28 -9.07 -1.49
CA ASP A 569 -19.67 -8.03 -0.54
C ASP A 569 -20.86 -7.21 -1.09
N GLY A 570 -21.73 -6.74 -0.19
CA GLY A 570 -22.90 -5.95 -0.54
C GLY A 570 -22.61 -4.46 -0.82
N ALA A 571 -21.45 -3.94 -0.41
CA ALA A 571 -21.05 -2.55 -0.57
C ALA A 571 -20.07 -2.36 -1.74
N ALA A 572 -20.07 -1.17 -2.34
CA ALA A 572 -19.09 -0.78 -3.35
C ALA A 572 -18.68 0.67 -3.15
N HIS A 573 -17.38 0.95 -3.23
CA HIS A 573 -16.77 2.27 -3.06
C HIS A 573 -16.25 2.82 -4.38
N GLN A 574 -16.38 4.12 -4.63
CA GLN A 574 -15.95 4.74 -5.90
C GLN A 574 -14.46 4.52 -6.18
N GLY A 575 -13.60 4.64 -5.16
CA GLY A 575 -12.15 4.45 -5.27
C GLY A 575 -11.70 3.01 -5.56
N TYR A 576 -12.60 2.02 -5.44
CA TYR A 576 -12.31 0.62 -5.77
C TYR A 576 -12.60 0.27 -7.23
N GLN A 577 -13.31 1.14 -7.95
CA GLN A 577 -13.64 0.88 -9.36
C GLN A 577 -12.38 0.99 -10.23
N ASN A 578 -12.32 0.18 -11.28
CA ASN A 578 -11.22 0.17 -12.24
C ASN A 578 -11.76 -0.05 -13.67
N PRO A 579 -12.23 1.03 -14.33
CA PRO A 579 -12.71 0.96 -15.70
C PRO A 579 -11.64 0.50 -16.71
N MET A 580 -10.35 0.74 -16.43
CA MET A 580 -9.24 0.32 -17.29
C MET A 580 -9.06 -1.21 -17.27
N ALA A 581 -9.02 -1.84 -16.08
CA ALA A 581 -9.02 -3.29 -15.93
C ALA A 581 -10.30 -3.94 -16.51
N ALA A 582 -11.46 -3.31 -16.28
CA ALA A 582 -12.73 -3.80 -16.81
C ALA A 582 -12.79 -3.76 -18.34
N TYR A 583 -12.23 -2.72 -18.97
CA TYR A 583 -12.07 -2.65 -20.42
C TYR A 583 -11.13 -3.74 -20.94
N ALA A 584 -9.97 -3.93 -20.30
CA ALA A 584 -9.01 -4.95 -20.71
C ALA A 584 -9.68 -6.35 -20.76
N LEU A 585 -10.29 -6.79 -19.66
CA LEU A 585 -10.94 -8.11 -19.56
C LEU A 585 -12.22 -8.25 -20.40
N ALA A 586 -12.80 -7.14 -20.87
CA ALA A 586 -14.01 -7.12 -21.70
C ALA A 586 -13.70 -7.13 -23.20
N GLU A 587 -12.84 -6.22 -23.65
CA GLU A 587 -12.68 -5.84 -25.06
C GLU A 587 -11.37 -6.34 -25.68
N ASP A 588 -10.29 -6.47 -24.91
CA ASP A 588 -9.02 -6.98 -25.42
C ASP A 588 -9.08 -8.51 -25.62
N PRO A 589 -8.69 -9.04 -26.79
CA PRO A 589 -8.86 -10.45 -27.11
C PRO A 589 -7.91 -11.38 -26.36
N ASP A 590 -6.73 -10.88 -25.93
CA ASP A 590 -5.72 -11.66 -25.23
C ASP A 590 -5.94 -11.61 -23.71
N MET A 591 -6.50 -10.50 -23.21
CA MET A 591 -6.96 -10.38 -21.82
C MET A 591 -8.27 -11.12 -21.51
N LYS A 592 -8.81 -11.90 -22.45
CA LYS A 592 -10.14 -12.50 -22.34
C LYS A 592 -10.20 -13.62 -21.27
N PRO A 593 -11.04 -13.51 -20.22
CA PRO A 593 -11.27 -14.57 -19.24
C PRO A 593 -11.64 -15.91 -19.88
N LYS A 594 -11.08 -16.99 -19.33
CA LYS A 594 -11.23 -18.36 -19.87
C LYS A 594 -12.60 -18.97 -19.57
N SER A 595 -13.27 -18.51 -18.51
CA SER A 595 -14.61 -18.96 -18.16
C SER A 595 -15.64 -18.63 -19.24
N SER A 596 -16.74 -19.37 -19.24
CA SER A 596 -17.75 -19.31 -20.29
C SER A 596 -18.45 -17.96 -20.40
N SER A 597 -18.42 -17.16 -19.34
CA SER A 597 -19.13 -15.89 -19.25
C SER A 597 -18.34 -14.73 -18.64
N GLY A 598 -17.08 -14.93 -18.24
CA GLY A 598 -16.27 -13.88 -17.60
C GLY A 598 -16.13 -12.61 -18.43
N GLN A 599 -15.79 -12.72 -19.72
CA GLN A 599 -15.72 -11.56 -20.63
C GLN A 599 -17.04 -10.76 -20.68
N ALA A 600 -18.19 -11.44 -20.66
CA ALA A 600 -19.50 -10.80 -20.73
C ALA A 600 -19.90 -10.13 -19.39
N ASP A 601 -19.42 -10.64 -18.26
CA ASP A 601 -19.58 -9.98 -16.96
C ASP A 601 -18.71 -8.74 -16.86
N TRP A 602 -17.46 -8.79 -17.35
CA TRP A 602 -16.54 -7.66 -17.37
C TRP A 602 -17.02 -6.53 -18.29
N ALA A 603 -17.53 -6.84 -19.49
CA ALA A 603 -18.16 -5.83 -20.36
C ALA A 603 -19.34 -5.13 -19.65
N LYS A 604 -20.16 -5.90 -18.92
CA LYS A 604 -21.25 -5.34 -18.12
C LYS A 604 -20.76 -4.59 -16.88
N SER A 605 -19.60 -4.94 -16.33
CA SER A 605 -18.97 -4.22 -15.22
C SER A 605 -18.39 -2.89 -15.68
N LEU A 606 -17.72 -2.83 -16.84
CA LEU A 606 -17.24 -1.57 -17.43
C LEU A 606 -18.36 -0.53 -17.56
N ASP A 607 -19.47 -0.92 -18.20
CA ASP A 607 -20.66 -0.07 -18.33
C ASP A 607 -21.17 0.38 -16.95
N ARG A 608 -21.30 -0.57 -16.01
CA ARG A 608 -21.84 -0.34 -14.67
C ARG A 608 -20.96 0.58 -13.82
N GLN A 609 -19.64 0.46 -13.92
CA GLN A 609 -18.68 1.30 -13.19
C GLN A 609 -18.74 2.75 -13.68
N LEU A 610 -18.80 2.98 -15.00
CA LEU A 610 -18.94 4.34 -15.55
C LEU A 610 -20.29 4.97 -15.21
N GLU A 611 -21.38 4.20 -15.20
CA GLU A 611 -22.68 4.66 -14.70
C GLU A 611 -22.63 5.03 -13.20
N PHE A 612 -21.89 4.26 -12.38
CA PHE A 612 -21.76 4.46 -10.93
C PHE A 612 -20.95 5.71 -10.60
N LEU A 613 -19.81 5.90 -11.25
CA LEU A 613 -18.97 7.10 -11.09
C LEU A 613 -19.73 8.37 -11.54
N GLN A 614 -20.46 8.32 -12.66
CA GLN A 614 -21.34 9.42 -13.08
C GLN A 614 -22.48 9.68 -12.08
N TRP A 615 -23.10 8.63 -11.52
CA TRP A 615 -24.15 8.76 -10.53
C TRP A 615 -23.67 9.40 -9.22
N LEU A 616 -22.43 9.15 -8.82
CA LEU A 616 -21.83 9.68 -7.58
C LEU A 616 -21.19 11.07 -7.73
N GLN A 617 -21.08 11.59 -8.96
CA GLN A 617 -20.47 12.89 -9.18
C GLN A 617 -21.30 14.03 -8.56
N SER A 618 -20.69 14.80 -7.67
CA SER A 618 -21.32 15.88 -6.90
C SER A 618 -21.74 17.06 -7.77
N SER A 619 -22.44 18.04 -7.19
CA SER A 619 -22.79 19.28 -7.88
C SER A 619 -21.54 20.08 -8.30
N GLU A 620 -20.46 19.99 -7.53
CA GLU A 620 -19.15 20.63 -7.74
C GLU A 620 -18.30 19.83 -8.74
N GLY A 621 -18.03 18.55 -8.50
CA GLY A 621 -17.26 17.69 -9.40
C GLY A 621 -16.63 16.44 -8.76
N GLY A 622 -16.39 16.44 -7.45
CA GLY A 622 -15.89 15.28 -6.69
C GLY A 622 -16.85 14.08 -6.72
N ILE A 623 -16.34 12.87 -6.50
CA ILE A 623 -17.12 11.62 -6.55
C ILE A 623 -17.45 11.12 -5.12
N ALA A 624 -18.74 11.01 -4.80
CA ALA A 624 -19.22 10.56 -3.49
C ALA A 624 -18.98 9.06 -3.23
N GLY A 625 -19.10 8.63 -1.97
CA GLY A 625 -18.62 7.33 -1.49
C GLY A 625 -19.04 6.11 -2.31
N GLY A 626 -20.33 5.79 -2.37
CA GLY A 626 -20.78 4.61 -3.10
C GLY A 626 -22.22 4.17 -2.82
N ALA A 627 -22.41 2.85 -2.76
CA ALA A 627 -23.71 2.25 -2.47
C ALA A 627 -23.60 0.87 -1.80
N THR A 628 -24.67 0.45 -1.12
CA THR A 628 -24.81 -0.89 -0.53
C THR A 628 -26.14 -1.58 -0.88
N ASN A 629 -26.10 -2.89 -1.12
CA ASN A 629 -27.28 -3.76 -1.16
C ASN A 629 -27.65 -4.29 0.24
N SER A 630 -26.76 -4.16 1.22
CA SER A 630 -26.95 -4.57 2.62
C SER A 630 -26.81 -3.36 3.55
N TRP A 631 -27.92 -2.67 3.81
CA TRP A 631 -27.91 -1.51 4.71
C TRP A 631 -27.50 -1.93 6.13
N ASP A 632 -26.62 -1.14 6.75
CA ASP A 632 -25.92 -1.45 8.01
C ASP A 632 -25.31 -2.87 8.04
N GLY A 633 -24.95 -3.43 6.86
CA GLY A 633 -24.34 -4.76 6.69
C GLY A 633 -25.23 -5.97 7.09
N GLN A 634 -26.47 -5.73 7.48
CA GLN A 634 -27.44 -6.73 7.95
C GLN A 634 -28.76 -6.73 7.16
N TYR A 635 -28.74 -6.20 5.94
CA TYR A 635 -29.92 -5.96 5.11
C TYR A 635 -31.00 -5.16 5.84
N ALA A 636 -30.62 -4.14 6.63
CA ALA A 636 -31.56 -3.31 7.37
C ALA A 636 -32.46 -2.46 6.44
N SER A 637 -33.42 -1.75 7.03
CA SER A 637 -34.25 -0.80 6.28
C SER A 637 -33.57 0.57 6.20
N PRO A 638 -33.19 1.05 5.00
CA PRO A 638 -32.53 2.35 4.82
C PRO A 638 -33.51 3.52 5.02
N PRO A 639 -33.00 4.77 5.09
CA PRO A 639 -33.83 5.97 5.12
C PRO A 639 -34.87 6.00 3.98
N SER A 640 -36.10 6.43 4.28
CA SER A 640 -37.24 6.36 3.33
C SER A 640 -37.08 7.21 2.05
N ASN A 641 -36.10 8.11 2.02
CA ASN A 641 -35.75 8.98 0.90
C ASN A 641 -34.39 8.63 0.28
N ALA A 642 -33.73 7.55 0.70
CA ALA A 642 -32.40 7.18 0.24
C ALA A 642 -32.36 7.07 -1.29
N SER A 643 -31.36 7.71 -1.89
CA SER A 643 -31.11 7.57 -3.32
C SER A 643 -30.69 6.13 -3.65
N THR A 644 -30.93 5.69 -4.89
CA THR A 644 -30.60 4.32 -5.30
C THR A 644 -29.93 4.24 -6.65
N PHE A 645 -29.07 3.23 -6.79
CA PHE A 645 -28.37 2.84 -8.00
C PHE A 645 -28.66 1.37 -8.29
N TYR A 646 -29.44 1.09 -9.35
CA TYR A 646 -30.00 -0.25 -9.61
C TYR A 646 -30.74 -0.90 -8.42
N GLY A 647 -31.17 -0.10 -7.44
CA GLY A 647 -31.84 -0.54 -6.23
C GLY A 647 -30.91 -0.88 -5.05
N MET A 648 -29.59 -0.75 -5.21
CA MET A 648 -28.66 -0.53 -4.08
C MET A 648 -28.85 0.89 -3.54
N TYR A 649 -28.57 1.12 -2.26
CA TYR A 649 -28.80 2.40 -1.58
C TYR A 649 -27.53 3.23 -1.49
N TYR A 650 -27.64 4.53 -1.74
CA TYR A 650 -26.52 5.48 -1.60
C TYR A 650 -25.95 5.46 -0.19
N ASP A 651 -24.64 5.28 -0.12
CA ASP A 651 -23.85 5.40 1.09
C ASP A 651 -22.72 6.40 0.82
N TRP A 652 -22.54 7.36 1.73
CA TRP A 652 -21.51 8.39 1.60
C TRP A 652 -20.17 7.96 2.21
N GLN A 653 -20.18 6.87 3.00
CA GLN A 653 -19.04 6.29 3.70
C GLN A 653 -19.06 4.74 3.66
N PRO A 654 -19.12 4.08 2.47
CA PRO A 654 -19.23 2.63 2.38
C PRO A 654 -18.23 1.86 3.26
N VAL A 655 -18.73 0.80 3.91
CA VAL A 655 -18.02 -0.16 4.76
C VAL A 655 -17.49 0.38 6.08
N TRP A 656 -16.75 1.48 6.12
CA TRP A 656 -16.18 1.99 7.37
C TRP A 656 -16.47 3.48 7.62
N HIS A 657 -16.65 3.79 8.90
CA HIS A 657 -17.18 5.05 9.40
C HIS A 657 -16.20 5.81 10.33
N ASP A 658 -15.11 5.17 10.78
CA ASP A 658 -14.07 5.80 11.62
C ASP A 658 -12.65 5.63 11.03
N PRO A 659 -12.10 6.65 10.33
CA PRO A 659 -12.79 7.83 9.81
C PRO A 659 -13.64 7.49 8.57
N PRO A 660 -14.70 8.23 8.22
CA PRO A 660 -15.58 7.91 7.08
C PRO A 660 -14.83 7.65 5.77
N SER A 661 -15.11 6.53 5.09
CA SER A 661 -14.28 6.00 3.97
C SER A 661 -13.94 7.03 2.88
N ASN A 662 -14.92 7.81 2.42
CA ASN A 662 -14.74 8.77 1.34
C ASN A 662 -14.37 10.19 1.84
N ARG A 663 -13.95 10.34 3.10
CA ARG A 663 -13.29 11.57 3.59
C ARG A 663 -11.96 11.78 2.87
N TRP A 664 -11.21 10.71 2.60
CA TRP A 664 -9.85 10.83 2.08
C TRP A 664 -9.82 11.15 0.57
N PHE A 665 -9.16 12.24 0.20
CA PHE A 665 -9.00 12.65 -1.20
C PHE A 665 -8.22 11.64 -2.05
N GLY A 666 -7.37 10.78 -1.44
CA GLY A 666 -6.64 9.73 -2.17
C GLY A 666 -7.53 8.81 -3.00
N PHE A 667 -8.73 8.47 -2.51
CA PHE A 667 -9.69 7.69 -3.29
C PHE A 667 -10.26 8.43 -4.52
N GLN A 668 -10.21 9.77 -4.58
CA GLN A 668 -10.58 10.50 -5.79
C GLN A 668 -9.56 10.22 -6.89
N VAL A 669 -8.28 10.40 -6.59
CA VAL A 669 -7.19 10.29 -7.56
C VAL A 669 -6.92 8.84 -7.95
N TRP A 670 -6.95 7.88 -7.02
CA TRP A 670 -6.81 6.46 -7.35
C TRP A 670 -7.92 5.93 -8.27
N GLY A 671 -9.18 6.26 -7.98
CA GLY A 671 -10.33 5.83 -8.78
C GLY A 671 -10.37 6.51 -10.17
N LEU A 672 -10.03 7.81 -10.22
CA LEU A 672 -10.12 8.58 -11.45
C LEU A 672 -8.86 8.56 -12.32
N GLN A 673 -7.68 8.23 -11.80
CA GLN A 673 -6.53 7.87 -12.65
C GLN A 673 -6.92 6.76 -13.63
N ARG A 674 -7.55 5.69 -13.12
CA ARG A 674 -8.04 4.55 -13.92
C ARG A 674 -9.10 4.96 -14.94
N THR A 675 -9.86 6.01 -14.65
CA THR A 675 -10.88 6.57 -15.57
C THR A 675 -10.25 7.48 -16.63
N ALA A 676 -9.23 8.25 -16.26
CA ALA A 676 -8.42 9.07 -17.16
C ALA A 676 -7.60 8.21 -18.13
N GLU A 677 -7.03 7.10 -17.67
CA GLU A 677 -6.37 6.10 -18.51
C GLU A 677 -7.32 5.51 -19.55
N LEU A 678 -8.52 5.06 -19.12
CA LEU A 678 -9.53 4.57 -20.07
C LEU A 678 -9.89 5.63 -21.12
N TYR A 679 -10.02 6.90 -20.70
CA TYR A 679 -10.31 7.99 -21.62
C TYR A 679 -9.17 8.26 -22.61
N ALA A 680 -7.91 8.24 -22.16
CA ALA A 680 -6.73 8.37 -23.02
C ALA A 680 -6.60 7.20 -24.01
N GLU A 681 -6.87 5.98 -23.55
CA GLU A 681 -6.77 4.74 -24.34
C GLU A 681 -7.86 4.64 -25.43
N THR A 682 -9.10 4.98 -25.08
CA THR A 682 -10.29 4.63 -25.88
C THR A 682 -11.07 5.83 -26.42
N GLY A 683 -10.90 7.01 -25.83
CA GLY A 683 -11.76 8.17 -26.07
C GLY A 683 -13.20 8.00 -25.57
N ASP A 684 -13.49 7.11 -24.62
CA ASP A 684 -14.85 6.88 -24.09
C ASP A 684 -15.48 8.20 -23.59
N GLU A 685 -16.55 8.64 -24.24
CA GLU A 685 -17.16 9.94 -23.93
C GLU A 685 -17.86 10.01 -22.57
N ARG A 686 -18.03 8.88 -21.84
CA ARG A 686 -18.58 8.86 -20.47
C ARG A 686 -17.45 9.15 -19.50
N ALA A 687 -16.31 8.46 -19.68
CA ALA A 687 -15.09 8.71 -18.92
C ALA A 687 -14.65 10.18 -19.09
N GLY A 688 -14.56 10.68 -20.32
CA GLY A 688 -14.25 12.09 -20.60
C GLY A 688 -15.15 13.07 -19.85
N LYS A 689 -16.48 12.90 -19.92
CA LYS A 689 -17.44 13.79 -19.23
C LYS A 689 -17.33 13.76 -17.69
N ILE A 690 -16.96 12.61 -17.11
CA ILE A 690 -16.69 12.50 -15.67
C ILE A 690 -15.41 13.28 -15.34
N MET A 691 -14.35 13.07 -16.13
CA MET A 691 -13.05 13.73 -15.94
C MET A 691 -13.13 15.25 -16.13
N ASP A 692 -13.77 15.75 -17.19
CA ASP A 692 -13.92 17.19 -17.49
C ASP A 692 -14.34 17.96 -16.22
N LYS A 693 -15.44 17.53 -15.60
CA LYS A 693 -16.02 18.19 -14.43
C LYS A 693 -15.19 17.97 -13.15
N TRP A 694 -14.56 16.81 -13.01
CA TRP A 694 -13.74 16.53 -11.84
C TRP A 694 -12.42 17.31 -11.85
N VAL A 695 -11.77 17.43 -13.01
CA VAL A 695 -10.51 18.17 -13.19
C VAL A 695 -10.71 19.65 -12.91
N ASP A 696 -11.77 20.27 -13.43
CA ASP A 696 -12.18 21.64 -13.09
C ASP A 696 -12.24 21.84 -11.56
N TRP A 697 -12.99 20.97 -10.87
CA TRP A 697 -13.14 21.04 -9.41
C TRP A 697 -11.82 20.81 -8.65
N ALA A 698 -11.03 19.82 -9.05
CA ALA A 698 -9.79 19.46 -8.36
C ALA A 698 -8.72 20.56 -8.50
N LEU A 699 -8.62 21.19 -9.67
CA LEU A 699 -7.73 22.33 -9.90
C LEU A 699 -8.21 23.60 -9.17
N GLU A 700 -9.53 23.89 -9.15
CA GLU A 700 -10.08 25.02 -8.37
C GLU A 700 -9.80 24.90 -6.87
N ASN A 701 -9.65 23.69 -6.34
CA ASN A 701 -9.33 23.40 -4.94
C ASN A 701 -7.84 23.06 -4.71
N SER A 702 -6.96 23.42 -5.64
CA SER A 702 -5.51 23.18 -5.52
C SER A 702 -4.69 24.45 -5.73
N THR A 703 -3.48 24.46 -5.16
CA THR A 703 -2.43 25.43 -5.50
C THR A 703 -1.21 24.67 -5.95
N ILE A 704 -0.87 24.78 -7.23
CA ILE A 704 0.25 24.09 -7.87
C ILE A 704 1.11 25.17 -8.54
N ASP A 705 2.38 25.26 -8.15
CA ASP A 705 3.29 26.34 -8.59
C ASP A 705 4.70 25.86 -8.98
N GLY A 706 4.90 24.55 -9.15
CA GLY A 706 6.20 23.94 -9.43
C GLY A 706 7.15 23.92 -8.22
N THR A 707 6.67 24.24 -7.01
CA THR A 707 7.47 24.16 -5.77
C THR A 707 6.92 23.12 -4.82
N GLY A 708 7.75 22.61 -3.91
CA GLY A 708 7.32 21.72 -2.81
C GLY A 708 6.40 22.37 -1.74
N ASN A 709 5.78 23.51 -2.06
CA ASN A 709 4.74 24.13 -1.23
C ASN A 709 3.36 24.04 -1.89
N TYR A 710 3.20 23.17 -2.89
CA TYR A 710 1.89 22.87 -3.46
C TYR A 710 0.91 22.44 -2.36
N GLN A 711 -0.38 22.70 -2.57
CA GLN A 711 -1.44 22.34 -1.65
C GLN A 711 -2.57 21.71 -2.44
N ILE A 712 -2.84 20.43 -2.17
CA ILE A 712 -3.92 19.65 -2.77
C ILE A 712 -4.94 19.29 -1.67
N PRO A 713 -6.20 18.98 -1.99
CA PRO A 713 -7.19 18.55 -1.00
C PRO A 713 -6.71 17.32 -0.21
N SER A 714 -7.11 17.22 1.05
CA SER A 714 -6.80 16.06 1.92
C SER A 714 -8.08 15.45 2.49
N ASP A 715 -8.74 16.13 3.42
CA ASP A 715 -10.04 15.71 3.97
C ASP A 715 -11.21 16.39 3.23
N LEU A 716 -12.22 15.57 2.95
CA LEU A 716 -13.48 15.94 2.31
C LEU A 716 -14.66 15.76 3.29
N GLU A 717 -15.65 16.64 3.23
CA GLU A 717 -16.94 16.48 3.87
C GLU A 717 -18.06 16.38 2.83
N TRP A 718 -18.98 15.44 3.02
CA TRP A 718 -20.06 15.12 2.08
C TRP A 718 -21.41 15.50 2.68
N SER A 719 -22.28 16.11 1.88
CA SER A 719 -23.65 16.38 2.31
C SER A 719 -24.68 16.21 1.20
N GLY A 720 -25.90 15.83 1.61
CA GLY A 720 -26.99 15.50 0.69
C GLY A 720 -26.87 14.11 0.08
N GLN A 721 -27.40 13.92 -1.13
CA GLN A 721 -27.41 12.64 -1.84
C GLN A 721 -27.57 12.85 -3.35
N PRO A 722 -27.08 11.94 -4.21
CA PRO A 722 -27.34 12.01 -5.64
C PRO A 722 -28.84 11.83 -5.95
N ASP A 723 -29.27 12.23 -7.14
CA ASP A 723 -30.57 11.84 -7.67
C ASP A 723 -30.65 10.31 -7.82
N THR A 724 -31.83 9.69 -7.71
CA THR A 724 -31.96 8.24 -7.99
C THR A 724 -31.59 7.94 -9.44
N TRP A 725 -30.71 6.95 -9.64
CA TRP A 725 -30.16 6.64 -10.96
C TRP A 725 -31.23 6.26 -11.98
N ASN A 726 -31.07 6.82 -13.18
CA ASN A 726 -31.89 6.49 -14.34
C ASN A 726 -31.01 6.61 -15.59
N ALA A 727 -30.48 5.49 -16.08
CA ALA A 727 -29.60 5.46 -17.26
C ALA A 727 -30.19 6.11 -18.53
N SER A 728 -31.53 6.23 -18.64
CA SER A 728 -32.18 6.91 -19.78
C SER A 728 -32.32 8.43 -19.62
N ASN A 729 -32.15 8.94 -18.39
CA ASN A 729 -32.13 10.36 -18.06
C ASN A 729 -31.40 10.54 -16.73
N PRO A 730 -30.05 10.54 -16.72
CA PRO A 730 -29.26 10.76 -15.51
C PRO A 730 -29.67 12.04 -14.79
N GLY A 731 -29.52 12.01 -13.47
CA GLY A 731 -29.80 13.16 -12.61
C GLY A 731 -28.79 14.29 -12.80
N SER A 732 -29.08 15.42 -12.18
CA SER A 732 -28.17 16.58 -12.13
C SER A 732 -27.34 16.63 -10.85
N ASN A 733 -27.70 15.80 -9.84
CA ASN A 733 -27.05 15.75 -8.53
C ASN A 733 -26.94 17.12 -7.83
N SER A 734 -27.88 18.04 -8.13
CA SER A 734 -27.90 19.40 -7.60
C SER A 734 -28.19 19.53 -6.09
N GLY A 735 -28.31 18.39 -5.39
CA GLY A 735 -28.41 18.28 -3.94
C GLY A 735 -27.38 17.32 -3.33
N LEU A 736 -26.30 17.01 -4.05
CA LEU A 736 -25.13 16.29 -3.55
C LEU A 736 -23.93 17.25 -3.57
N HIS A 737 -23.28 17.43 -2.42
CA HIS A 737 -22.23 18.43 -2.23
C HIS A 737 -20.98 17.83 -1.59
N VAL A 738 -19.82 18.34 -2.00
CA VAL A 738 -18.51 18.11 -1.35
C VAL A 738 -17.87 19.43 -0.91
N GLU A 739 -17.27 19.43 0.28
CA GLU A 739 -16.45 20.54 0.81
C GLU A 739 -15.02 20.02 1.11
N VAL A 740 -14.00 20.78 0.73
CA VAL A 740 -12.60 20.48 1.08
C VAL A 740 -12.29 21.12 2.43
N LEU A 741 -12.08 20.29 3.45
CA LEU A 741 -11.87 20.75 4.83
C LEU A 741 -10.45 21.26 5.09
N ASN A 742 -9.46 20.62 4.47
CA ASN A 742 -8.05 20.93 4.63
C ASN A 742 -7.25 20.47 3.40
N HIS A 743 -5.98 20.89 3.35
CA HIS A 743 -5.07 20.62 2.26
C HIS A 743 -3.77 19.99 2.80
N THR A 744 -3.07 19.27 1.93
CA THR A 744 -1.80 18.60 2.21
C THR A 744 -0.79 18.85 1.08
N ASN A 745 0.48 18.54 1.35
CA ASN A 745 1.53 18.36 0.35
C ASN A 745 2.01 16.89 0.30
N ASP A 746 1.12 15.94 0.64
CA ASP A 746 1.34 14.50 0.54
C ASP A 746 1.83 14.12 -0.86
N VAL A 747 2.97 13.43 -0.91
CA VAL A 747 3.69 13.10 -2.15
C VAL A 747 3.08 11.90 -2.90
N GLY A 748 2.45 10.94 -2.21
CA GLY A 748 1.81 9.80 -2.86
C GLY A 748 0.51 10.21 -3.54
N VAL A 749 -0.33 10.98 -2.83
CA VAL A 749 -1.59 11.53 -3.36
C VAL A 749 -1.31 12.57 -4.45
N ALA A 750 -0.26 13.40 -4.31
CA ALA A 750 0.17 14.33 -5.36
C ALA A 750 0.64 13.63 -6.64
N ALA A 751 1.39 12.53 -6.52
CA ALA A 751 1.80 11.73 -7.67
C ALA A 751 0.62 11.11 -8.41
N SER A 752 -0.37 10.60 -7.68
CA SER A 752 -1.59 10.07 -8.29
C SER A 752 -2.44 11.15 -8.95
N PHE A 753 -2.51 12.34 -8.34
CA PHE A 753 -3.15 13.50 -8.95
C PHE A 753 -2.43 13.92 -10.24
N ALA A 754 -1.09 13.95 -10.23
CA ALA A 754 -0.28 14.23 -11.40
C ALA A 754 -0.57 13.22 -12.53
N LYS A 755 -0.56 11.90 -12.25
CA LYS A 755 -0.95 10.88 -13.25
C LYS A 755 -2.36 11.11 -13.79
N THR A 756 -3.32 11.36 -12.91
CA THR A 756 -4.73 11.62 -13.31
C THR A 756 -4.83 12.80 -14.29
N LEU A 757 -4.14 13.91 -13.98
CA LEU A 757 -4.09 15.09 -14.85
C LEU A 757 -3.35 14.84 -16.17
N LEU A 758 -2.24 14.10 -16.15
CA LEU A 758 -1.44 13.78 -17.33
C LEU A 758 -2.19 12.86 -18.31
N TYR A 759 -2.82 11.78 -17.82
CA TYR A 759 -3.66 10.92 -18.66
C TYR A 759 -4.90 11.67 -19.18
N TYR A 760 -5.55 12.48 -18.36
CA TYR A 760 -6.67 13.32 -18.83
C TYR A 760 -6.21 14.26 -19.95
N ALA A 761 -5.10 14.97 -19.76
CA ALA A 761 -4.53 15.87 -20.76
C ALA A 761 -4.13 15.16 -22.05
N ALA A 762 -3.66 13.90 -21.99
CA ALA A 762 -3.38 13.10 -23.16
C ALA A 762 -4.65 12.74 -23.95
N GLY A 763 -5.76 12.44 -23.27
CA GLY A 763 -7.06 12.16 -23.89
C GLY A 763 -7.80 13.41 -24.41
N SER A 764 -7.77 14.51 -23.68
CA SER A 764 -8.51 15.76 -24.00
C SER A 764 -7.72 16.75 -24.86
N GLY A 765 -6.40 16.74 -24.75
CA GLY A 765 -5.52 17.81 -25.22
C GLY A 765 -5.48 19.04 -24.32
N ASP A 766 -5.94 18.94 -23.07
CA ASP A 766 -5.96 20.05 -22.11
C ASP A 766 -4.56 20.44 -21.64
N ALA A 767 -4.20 21.70 -21.86
CA ALA A 767 -2.87 22.22 -21.53
C ALA A 767 -2.73 22.68 -20.07
N GLU A 768 -3.81 23.06 -19.40
CA GLU A 768 -3.81 23.52 -18.01
C GLU A 768 -3.68 22.32 -17.06
N ALA A 769 -4.41 21.23 -17.33
CA ALA A 769 -4.23 19.95 -16.65
C ALA A 769 -2.80 19.41 -16.83
N ARG A 770 -2.22 19.50 -18.04
CA ARG A 770 -0.82 19.10 -18.27
C ARG A 770 0.16 19.95 -17.45
N GLU A 771 0.05 21.28 -17.50
CA GLU A 771 0.94 22.19 -16.76
C GLU A 771 0.83 21.97 -15.24
N ALA A 772 -0.38 21.69 -14.73
CA ALA A 772 -0.60 21.31 -13.34
C ALA A 772 0.01 19.93 -12.99
N GLY A 773 -0.11 18.94 -13.87
CA GLY A 773 0.54 17.63 -13.71
C GLY A 773 2.06 17.75 -13.65
N GLU A 774 2.67 18.45 -14.60
CA GLU A 774 4.11 18.77 -14.62
C GLU A 774 4.54 19.53 -13.35
N GLY A 775 3.75 20.53 -12.92
CA GLY A 775 4.03 21.32 -11.71
C GLY A 775 3.95 20.54 -10.39
N LEU A 776 3.16 19.47 -10.33
CA LEU A 776 3.14 18.54 -9.18
C LEU A 776 4.40 17.65 -9.20
N LEU A 777 4.79 17.11 -10.36
CA LEU A 777 6.01 16.32 -10.50
C LEU A 777 7.24 17.14 -10.06
N ASP A 778 7.43 18.33 -10.63
CA ASP A 778 8.50 19.27 -10.25
C ASP A 778 8.47 19.62 -8.75
N GLY A 779 7.27 19.86 -8.20
CA GLY A 779 7.08 20.17 -6.79
C GLY A 779 7.55 19.05 -5.86
N MET A 780 7.27 17.79 -6.20
CA MET A 780 7.71 16.62 -5.42
C MET A 780 9.22 16.42 -5.42
N LEU A 781 9.93 16.80 -6.49
CA LEU A 781 11.40 16.70 -6.56
C LEU A 781 12.10 17.54 -5.47
N ALA A 782 11.41 18.54 -4.89
CA ALA A 782 11.91 19.34 -3.77
C ALA A 782 11.94 18.58 -2.42
N HIS A 783 11.31 17.41 -2.34
CA HIS A 783 11.19 16.56 -1.14
C HIS A 783 12.04 15.28 -1.21
N LYS A 784 13.04 15.24 -2.12
CA LYS A 784 14.03 14.15 -2.18
C LYS A 784 14.89 14.08 -0.92
N ASP A 785 15.07 12.88 -0.38
CA ASP A 785 16.07 12.58 0.65
C ASP A 785 17.01 11.43 0.20
N ASP A 786 17.58 10.66 1.12
CA ASP A 786 18.46 9.53 0.78
C ASP A 786 17.66 8.25 0.40
N LEU A 787 16.46 8.05 0.95
CA LEU A 787 15.65 6.82 0.78
C LEU A 787 14.61 6.95 -0.34
N GLY A 788 14.12 8.15 -0.62
CA GLY A 788 13.07 8.35 -1.63
C GLY A 788 12.73 9.82 -1.86
N ILE A 789 11.43 10.09 -1.85
CA ILE A 789 10.80 11.41 -1.82
C ILE A 789 9.72 11.37 -0.73
N ALA A 790 9.86 12.14 0.34
CA ALA A 790 8.96 12.08 1.50
C ALA A 790 8.85 13.42 2.23
N ILE A 791 7.78 13.60 3.00
CA ILE A 791 7.54 14.81 3.82
C ILE A 791 7.28 14.46 5.28
N PRO A 792 7.54 15.37 6.24
CA PRO A 792 7.11 15.21 7.62
C PRO A 792 5.57 15.30 7.76
N GLU A 793 4.97 14.33 8.44
CA GLU A 793 3.54 14.27 8.78
C GLU A 793 3.33 14.13 10.30
N VAL A 794 2.30 14.80 10.84
CA VAL A 794 2.03 14.86 12.28
C VAL A 794 0.88 13.92 12.65
N ARG A 795 1.18 12.87 13.42
CA ARG A 795 0.25 11.77 13.75
C ARG A 795 -0.48 12.02 15.07
N LYS A 796 -1.50 12.88 15.01
CA LYS A 796 -2.36 13.20 16.18
C LYS A 796 -3.19 12.02 16.66
N ASP A 797 -3.51 11.12 15.74
CA ASP A 797 -4.23 9.86 15.91
C ASP A 797 -3.48 8.84 16.78
N TYR A 798 -2.17 9.04 17.02
CA TYR A 798 -1.37 8.15 17.87
C TYR A 798 -1.64 8.33 19.37
N ASP A 799 -2.65 9.12 19.75
CA ASP A 799 -3.24 9.05 21.09
C ASP A 799 -4.10 7.79 21.29
N ARG A 800 -4.53 7.14 20.19
CA ARG A 800 -5.32 5.89 20.22
C ARG A 800 -4.54 4.63 20.59
N PHE A 801 -3.21 4.69 20.71
CA PHE A 801 -2.40 3.57 21.22
C PHE A 801 -2.86 3.08 22.62
N GLU A 802 -3.37 3.98 23.48
CA GLU A 802 -3.78 3.67 24.86
C GLU A 802 -5.24 4.12 25.18
N VAL A 803 -6.20 3.88 24.29
CA VAL A 803 -7.63 4.08 24.65
C VAL A 803 -8.07 3.03 25.68
N THR A 804 -8.33 3.48 26.91
CA THR A 804 -8.75 2.61 28.04
C THR A 804 -10.24 2.67 28.35
N SER A 805 -10.96 3.66 27.81
CA SER A 805 -12.41 3.83 27.97
C SER A 805 -12.97 4.75 26.89
N GLY A 806 -14.20 4.50 26.45
CA GLY A 806 -14.85 5.26 25.37
C GLY A 806 -15.62 4.33 24.45
N GLU A 807 -16.06 4.86 23.32
CA GLU A 807 -16.59 4.05 22.21
C GLU A 807 -15.39 3.45 21.44
N ASP A 808 -14.37 4.26 21.16
CA ASP A 808 -13.07 3.95 20.51
C ASP A 808 -12.17 2.95 21.29
N LYS A 809 -12.65 2.34 22.37
CA LYS A 809 -11.86 1.39 23.17
C LYS A 809 -11.87 0.04 22.47
N LEU A 810 -10.68 -0.55 22.26
CA LEU A 810 -10.53 -1.95 21.88
C LEU A 810 -11.47 -2.85 22.69
N TYR A 811 -12.51 -3.35 22.03
CA TYR A 811 -13.54 -4.17 22.67
C TYR A 811 -13.10 -5.63 22.68
N ILE A 812 -13.21 -6.28 23.84
CA ILE A 812 -13.10 -7.73 24.02
C ILE A 812 -14.31 -8.19 24.84
N PRO A 813 -15.05 -9.26 24.44
CA PRO A 813 -16.23 -9.70 25.15
C PRO A 813 -15.97 -10.01 26.64
N ASN A 814 -16.91 -9.64 27.50
CA ASN A 814 -16.76 -9.82 28.95
C ASN A 814 -16.57 -11.29 29.34
N GLY A 815 -15.39 -11.61 29.89
CA GLY A 815 -15.02 -12.96 30.31
C GLY A 815 -14.35 -13.81 29.22
N TRP A 816 -14.21 -13.29 28.00
CA TRP A 816 -13.31 -13.85 27.01
C TRP A 816 -11.86 -13.52 27.41
N THR A 817 -10.96 -14.50 27.30
CA THR A 817 -9.53 -14.33 27.60
C THR A 817 -8.69 -15.18 26.64
N GLY A 818 -7.61 -14.62 26.13
CA GLY A 818 -6.65 -15.30 25.27
C GLY A 818 -5.26 -14.67 25.32
N THR A 819 -4.35 -15.16 24.50
CA THR A 819 -2.98 -14.60 24.38
C THR A 819 -2.52 -14.48 22.94
N MET A 820 -1.86 -13.36 22.62
CA MET A 820 -1.08 -13.21 21.38
C MET A 820 0.16 -14.13 21.43
N PRO A 821 0.83 -14.44 20.28
CA PRO A 821 1.96 -15.37 20.27
C PRO A 821 3.17 -14.94 21.12
N ASN A 822 3.38 -13.63 21.28
CA ASN A 822 4.40 -13.06 22.18
C ASN A 822 4.06 -13.18 23.68
N GLY A 823 2.84 -13.63 24.03
CA GLY A 823 2.36 -13.78 25.39
C GLY A 823 1.52 -12.61 25.93
N ASP A 824 1.23 -11.58 25.13
CA ASP A 824 0.37 -10.47 25.55
C ASP A 824 -1.05 -10.98 25.87
N GLU A 825 -1.58 -10.60 27.04
CA GLU A 825 -2.93 -10.98 27.46
C GLU A 825 -4.00 -10.17 26.72
N ILE A 826 -4.92 -10.88 26.09
CA ILE A 826 -6.09 -10.32 25.42
C ILE A 826 -7.31 -10.54 26.33
N ASN A 827 -7.88 -9.45 26.87
CA ASN A 827 -9.03 -9.48 27.77
C ASN A 827 -9.81 -8.15 27.74
N SER A 828 -10.88 -8.02 28.54
CA SER A 828 -11.75 -6.83 28.55
C SER A 828 -11.08 -5.50 28.93
N ASP A 829 -9.87 -5.53 29.49
CA ASP A 829 -9.08 -4.35 29.85
C ASP A 829 -7.98 -3.99 28.82
N SER A 830 -7.81 -4.79 27.76
CA SER A 830 -6.83 -4.55 26.69
C SER A 830 -7.04 -3.22 25.94
N THR A 831 -5.93 -2.63 25.50
CA THR A 831 -5.79 -1.52 24.55
C THR A 831 -5.06 -2.00 23.28
N PHE A 832 -5.04 -1.18 22.21
CA PHE A 832 -4.26 -1.44 20.99
C PHE A 832 -2.81 -1.84 21.29
N LEU A 833 -2.11 -1.04 22.11
CA LEU A 833 -0.72 -1.30 22.52
C LEU A 833 -0.57 -2.57 23.37
N SER A 834 -1.53 -2.86 24.24
CA SER A 834 -1.38 -3.97 25.21
C SER A 834 -1.33 -5.36 24.58
N ILE A 835 -1.91 -5.51 23.37
CA ILE A 835 -1.88 -6.75 22.56
C ILE A 835 -0.85 -6.66 21.43
N ARG A 836 -0.03 -5.61 21.43
CA ARG A 836 1.04 -5.31 20.47
C ARG A 836 2.26 -4.79 21.22
N SER A 837 2.64 -5.41 22.35
CA SER A 837 3.71 -4.92 23.23
C SER A 837 5.10 -4.91 22.60
N PHE A 838 5.24 -5.52 21.41
CA PHE A 838 6.41 -5.31 20.54
C PHE A 838 6.60 -3.82 20.21
N TYR A 839 5.54 -3.01 20.14
CA TYR A 839 5.65 -1.56 19.97
C TYR A 839 6.35 -0.83 21.11
N GLU A 840 6.31 -1.31 22.36
CA GLU A 840 7.15 -0.73 23.43
C GLU A 840 8.67 -0.93 23.14
N SER A 841 8.99 -1.85 22.23
CA SER A 841 10.34 -2.12 21.75
C SER A 841 10.64 -1.42 20.42
N ASP A 842 9.69 -0.68 19.83
CA ASP A 842 9.98 0.12 18.66
C ASP A 842 10.81 1.37 19.06
N PRO A 843 11.87 1.71 18.32
CA PRO A 843 12.80 2.82 18.63
C PRO A 843 12.19 4.22 18.47
N ASP A 844 11.10 4.35 17.71
CA ASP A 844 10.34 5.59 17.54
C ASP A 844 9.14 5.67 18.49
N PHE A 845 8.74 4.57 19.13
CA PHE A 845 7.73 4.58 20.19
C PHE A 845 8.01 5.56 21.34
N PRO A 846 9.25 5.91 21.74
CA PRO A 846 9.50 7.03 22.66
C PRO A 846 8.86 8.37 22.23
N LYS A 847 8.69 8.64 20.93
CA LYS A 847 7.94 9.81 20.42
C LYS A 847 6.46 9.69 20.78
N VAL A 848 5.86 8.53 20.54
CA VAL A 848 4.46 8.21 20.84
C VAL A 848 4.21 8.24 22.35
N GLN A 849 5.06 7.58 23.14
CA GLN A 849 5.00 7.59 24.60
C GLN A 849 5.11 9.02 25.16
N GLN A 850 5.91 9.91 24.56
CA GLN A 850 5.94 11.32 24.96
C GLN A 850 4.59 12.02 24.71
N TYR A 851 3.93 11.73 23.59
CA TYR A 851 2.60 12.27 23.28
C TYR A 851 1.53 11.75 24.25
N LEU A 852 1.48 10.44 24.48
CA LEU A 852 0.57 9.79 25.46
C LEU A 852 0.74 10.36 26.89
N ASN A 853 1.96 10.79 27.26
CA ASN A 853 2.23 11.48 28.51
C ASN A 853 1.81 12.99 28.53
N GLY A 854 1.03 13.44 27.55
CA GLY A 854 0.55 14.82 27.42
C GLY A 854 1.50 15.76 26.68
N GLY A 855 2.38 15.21 25.84
CA GLY A 855 3.28 15.97 24.96
C GLY A 855 2.60 16.54 23.71
N SER A 856 3.40 17.00 22.76
CA SER A 856 2.93 17.29 21.40
C SER A 856 2.70 15.99 20.63
N ALA A 857 1.78 16.00 19.65
CA ALA A 857 1.65 14.91 18.69
C ALA A 857 2.99 14.65 17.97
N PRO A 858 3.36 13.38 17.73
CA PRO A 858 4.63 13.02 17.11
C PRO A 858 4.63 13.35 15.61
N GLU A 859 5.83 13.51 15.06
CA GLU A 859 6.09 13.79 13.64
C GLU A 859 6.99 12.69 13.07
N PHE A 860 6.66 12.23 11.87
CA PHE A 860 7.33 11.15 11.14
C PHE A 860 7.52 11.53 9.68
N THR A 861 8.46 10.90 9.00
CA THR A 861 8.65 11.03 7.55
C THR A 861 8.63 9.62 6.98
N TYR A 862 7.54 9.24 6.32
CA TYR A 862 7.32 7.85 5.91
C TYR A 862 7.63 7.58 4.43
N HIS A 863 8.24 6.43 4.20
CA HIS A 863 8.58 5.88 2.89
C HIS A 863 7.63 4.71 2.56
N ARG A 864 6.33 5.01 2.49
CA ARG A 864 5.32 4.03 2.07
C ARG A 864 5.64 3.51 0.67
N TYR A 865 5.71 2.20 0.51
CA TYR A 865 6.13 1.55 -0.73
C TYR A 865 5.25 1.93 -1.93
N TRP A 866 3.92 1.95 -1.71
CA TRP A 866 2.97 2.39 -2.73
C TRP A 866 3.21 3.84 -3.14
N ALA A 867 3.52 4.74 -2.21
CA ALA A 867 3.70 6.16 -2.50
C ALA A 867 4.96 6.42 -3.31
N GLN A 868 6.08 5.77 -2.96
CA GLN A 868 7.32 5.87 -3.75
C GLN A 868 7.14 5.32 -5.17
N THR A 869 6.37 4.24 -5.30
CA THR A 869 6.01 3.66 -6.60
C THR A 869 5.06 4.56 -7.39
N GLU A 870 4.07 5.18 -6.74
CA GLU A 870 3.16 6.13 -7.36
C GLU A 870 3.92 7.33 -7.92
N ILE A 871 4.90 7.87 -7.16
CA ILE A 871 5.80 8.94 -7.60
C ILE A 871 6.67 8.50 -8.79
N ALA A 872 7.30 7.33 -8.71
CA ALA A 872 8.11 6.81 -9.80
C ALA A 872 7.28 6.64 -11.09
N THR A 873 6.15 5.94 -11.00
CA THR A 873 5.24 5.71 -12.14
C THR A 873 4.62 7.01 -12.66
N ALA A 874 4.51 8.07 -11.85
CA ALA A 874 4.08 9.39 -12.32
C ALA A 874 5.11 10.08 -13.22
N PHE A 875 6.40 9.98 -12.90
CA PHE A 875 7.47 10.42 -13.82
C PHE A 875 7.49 9.58 -15.11
N ALA A 876 7.29 8.26 -14.98
CA ALA A 876 7.24 7.36 -16.13
C ALA A 876 6.03 7.62 -17.05
N ALA A 877 4.86 7.95 -16.48
CA ALA A 877 3.66 8.29 -17.22
C ALA A 877 3.80 9.61 -18.01
N HIS A 878 4.50 10.62 -17.47
CA HIS A 878 4.82 11.83 -18.24
C HIS A 878 5.61 11.50 -19.51
N ASP A 879 6.69 10.75 -19.35
CA ASP A 879 7.55 10.28 -20.44
C ASP A 879 6.75 9.50 -21.48
N ALA A 880 5.96 8.51 -21.05
CA ALA A 880 5.12 7.69 -21.93
C ALA A 880 4.10 8.48 -22.77
N LEU A 881 3.57 9.58 -22.23
CA LEU A 881 2.50 10.37 -22.86
C LEU A 881 3.03 11.56 -23.68
N PHE A 882 4.20 12.11 -23.32
CA PHE A 882 4.61 13.44 -23.77
C PHE A 882 6.09 13.62 -24.14
N GLY A 883 6.96 12.59 -24.01
CA GLY A 883 8.42 12.70 -24.17
C GLY A 883 9.06 11.68 -25.11
#